data_AF-A0A1G9SP05-F1
#
_entry.id   AF-A0A1G9SP05-F1
#
_cell.length_a   1.000
_cell.length_b   1.000
_cell.length_c   1.000
_cell.angle_alpha   90.00
_cell.angle_beta   90.00
_cell.angle_gamma   90.00
#
_symmetry.space_group_name_H-M   'P 1'
#
loop_
_entity.id
_entity.type
_entity.pdbx_description
1 polymer ?
#
loop_
_entity_poly.entity_id
_entity_poly.type
_entity_poly.pdbx_seq_one_letter_code
_entity_poly.pdbx_strand_id
1 'polypeptide(L)'
;MPEFRIPTLDLPFAARPRRADAAELASETCDWGERHRVIGPRGRARLLGSTLLDLGIDLTGATERERAAVLMCWFLWMLGLDDRIDNGTWALEGDLDEFCRTVTEVVTGAVADLAPDADPMLRALHQDLWPRTAELAGPDWRDRFARHLAAHLRAQRLTVEHRDADRLPALAHYLELRRDLFGADVFFDLIEVLDGPVAVTDRFDEVRRCAADVIAWTNDVYSLEKDLAFGEPANLVVLLRAEDNSSWQLAVDTAHTLIQKRAEDFRLAEADAPHGPLPGLLEHAMRVSQDWHRESSRYRLSGEPGRESVRTELTPPSLLWPRLERDPHRYFALLREEFPVVWDEPLDAWLVSRYEDVRFALTAPGFTSRNYSWQLAPMYGETVLQLDGREHAAHRSVVSPAFRGQALEALREVVTTTARDLVGRLRGRERFDLVAEFCHELPVTVVVTALGLPREDTPLFQRWYRDGFSYLGNYRQDPERLERGMVSRDELYDYLTPHLERRRARPGADLLSTLCAAEVDGRPLDDEMIKGFCGTLLGAGGETTDKALSSFLANLLDHPDQLAEVRDDPGLIPQAWAESLRRNPPVLVVLRQTDRAVALGGRTIPAGATVACLVGAANRDPRRFGDPDRFDIHRVRGPVDREFTAAASHLAFGAGRHFCLGALVARMETEIGVRELLTALPGLRWAEGFAPVETGLLTRAPKEIWASA
;
A
#
# COMPACT_ATOMS: atom_id res chain seq x y z
N MET A 1 2.13 5.25 28.20
CA MET A 1 1.69 4.17 27.30
C MET A 1 2.54 2.94 27.63
N PRO A 2 2.52 1.81 26.88
CA PRO A 2 3.31 0.63 27.22
C PRO A 2 4.81 0.94 27.37
N GLU A 3 5.37 0.61 28.52
CA GLU A 3 6.81 0.57 28.78
C GLU A 3 7.15 -0.79 29.41
N PHE A 4 8.07 -1.52 28.78
CA PHE A 4 8.49 -2.86 29.22
C PHE A 4 9.87 -3.19 28.64
N ARG A 5 10.50 -4.25 29.16
CA ARG A 5 11.75 -4.79 28.66
C ARG A 5 11.51 -6.18 28.09
N ILE A 6 12.04 -6.43 26.89
CA ILE A 6 12.02 -7.74 26.28
C ILE A 6 13.23 -8.53 26.81
N PRO A 7 13.03 -9.64 27.55
CA PRO A 7 14.13 -10.43 28.08
C PRO A 7 14.90 -11.12 26.95
N THR A 8 16.20 -11.34 27.15
CA THR A 8 16.93 -12.28 26.29
C THR A 8 16.46 -13.68 26.64
N LEU A 9 15.77 -14.31 25.68
CA LEU A 9 15.48 -15.74 25.76
C LEU A 9 16.79 -16.49 25.55
N ASP A 10 17.10 -17.48 26.38
CA ASP A 10 18.23 -18.39 26.16
C ASP A 10 17.69 -19.81 26.02
N LEU A 11 17.35 -20.18 24.79
CA LEU A 11 16.94 -21.55 24.51
C LEU A 11 18.19 -22.43 24.52
N PRO A 12 18.20 -23.56 25.20
CA PRO A 12 19.41 -24.36 25.37
C PRO A 12 19.60 -25.39 24.23
N PHE A 13 19.37 -24.97 22.98
CA PHE A 13 19.41 -25.80 21.77
C PHE A 13 20.60 -25.42 20.87
N ALA A 14 21.12 -26.38 20.09
CA ALA A 14 22.21 -26.12 19.16
C ALA A 14 21.69 -25.73 17.77
N ALA A 15 22.31 -24.73 17.13
CA ALA A 15 22.11 -24.45 15.71
C ALA A 15 23.05 -25.31 14.86
N ARG A 16 22.55 -25.78 13.73
CA ARG A 16 23.36 -26.34 12.64
C ARG A 16 24.08 -25.21 11.90
N PRO A 17 25.25 -25.47 11.28
CA PRO A 17 25.94 -24.48 10.46
C PRO A 17 25.07 -24.04 9.28
N ARG A 18 25.10 -22.74 9.00
CA ARG A 18 24.49 -22.17 7.79
C ARG A 18 25.18 -22.70 6.54
N ARG A 19 24.40 -22.94 5.48
CA ARG A 19 24.91 -23.43 4.18
C ARG A 19 25.84 -22.43 3.50
N ALA A 20 26.85 -22.93 2.79
CA ALA A 20 27.86 -22.12 2.12
C ALA A 20 27.33 -21.39 0.87
N ASP A 21 26.31 -21.93 0.22
CA ASP A 21 25.66 -21.41 -0.99
C ASP A 21 24.40 -20.56 -0.69
N ALA A 22 24.29 -20.01 0.53
CA ALA A 22 23.12 -19.25 0.99
C ALA A 22 22.73 -18.08 0.06
N ALA A 23 23.71 -17.31 -0.43
CA ALA A 23 23.46 -16.17 -1.29
C ALA A 23 22.92 -16.58 -2.67
N GLU A 24 23.40 -17.70 -3.20
CA GLU A 24 22.93 -18.24 -4.49
C GLU A 24 21.49 -18.76 -4.35
N LEU A 25 21.20 -19.49 -3.27
CA LEU A 25 19.86 -19.98 -2.98
C LEU A 25 18.85 -18.83 -2.78
N ALA A 26 19.26 -17.75 -2.09
CA ALA A 26 18.42 -16.55 -1.94
C ALA A 26 18.10 -15.91 -3.30
N SER A 27 19.11 -15.75 -4.17
CA SER A 27 18.92 -15.20 -5.52
C SER A 27 17.98 -16.08 -6.35
N GLU A 28 18.18 -17.39 -6.35
CA GLU A 28 17.37 -18.37 -7.08
C GLU A 28 15.91 -18.36 -6.61
N THR A 29 15.70 -18.23 -5.30
CA THR A 29 14.37 -18.12 -4.69
C THR A 29 13.65 -16.86 -5.16
N CYS A 30 14.36 -15.72 -5.20
CA CYS A 30 13.81 -14.49 -5.75
C CYS A 30 13.53 -14.57 -7.25
N ASP A 31 14.40 -15.22 -8.04
CA ASP A 31 14.18 -15.46 -9.47
C ASP A 31 12.91 -16.28 -9.71
N TRP A 32 12.68 -17.31 -8.88
CA TRP A 32 11.45 -18.09 -8.89
C TRP A 32 10.24 -17.20 -8.54
N GLY A 33 10.35 -16.41 -7.47
CA GLY A 33 9.28 -15.52 -7.03
C GLY A 33 8.88 -14.48 -8.08
N GLU A 34 9.83 -13.89 -8.79
CA GLU A 34 9.54 -12.94 -9.89
C GLU A 34 8.93 -13.66 -11.10
N ARG A 35 9.47 -14.82 -11.49
CA ARG A 35 8.97 -15.61 -12.63
C ARG A 35 7.51 -16.02 -12.44
N HIS A 36 7.16 -16.46 -11.24
CA HIS A 36 5.79 -16.84 -10.89
C HIS A 36 4.94 -15.66 -10.39
N ARG A 37 5.51 -14.45 -10.35
CA ARG A 37 4.85 -13.24 -9.85
C ARG A 37 4.31 -13.40 -8.42
N VAL A 38 5.02 -14.12 -7.58
CA VAL A 38 4.80 -14.13 -6.12
C VAL A 38 5.34 -12.83 -5.51
N ILE A 39 6.43 -12.30 -6.07
CA ILE A 39 7.00 -11.00 -5.72
C ILE A 39 7.18 -10.12 -6.96
N GLY A 40 7.07 -8.81 -6.76
CA GLY A 40 7.46 -7.81 -7.77
C GLY A 40 8.95 -7.44 -7.72
N PRO A 41 9.42 -6.61 -8.65
CA PRO A 41 10.84 -6.21 -8.75
C PRO A 41 11.41 -5.54 -7.49
N ARG A 42 10.59 -4.76 -6.76
CA ARG A 42 10.97 -4.19 -5.46
C ARG A 42 11.09 -5.25 -4.37
N GLY A 43 10.22 -6.27 -4.43
CA GLY A 43 10.26 -7.41 -3.52
C GLY A 43 11.61 -8.11 -3.57
N ARG A 44 12.16 -8.34 -4.78
CA ARG A 44 13.51 -8.92 -4.95
C ARG A 44 14.57 -8.11 -4.21
N ALA A 45 14.66 -6.80 -4.50
CA ALA A 45 15.69 -5.95 -3.92
C ALA A 45 15.59 -5.89 -2.40
N ARG A 46 14.37 -5.77 -1.86
CA ARG A 46 14.09 -5.81 -0.41
C ARG A 46 14.53 -7.14 0.21
N LEU A 47 14.16 -8.27 -0.40
CA LEU A 47 14.45 -9.60 0.14
C LEU A 47 15.95 -9.90 0.12
N LEU A 48 16.67 -9.53 -0.94
CA LEU A 48 18.12 -9.73 -1.04
C LEU A 48 18.93 -8.73 -0.18
N GLY A 49 18.35 -7.57 0.14
CA GLY A 49 18.98 -6.52 0.94
C GLY A 49 18.65 -6.58 2.44
N SER A 50 17.89 -7.58 2.90
CA SER A 50 17.44 -7.72 4.29
C SER A 50 17.65 -9.14 4.83
N THR A 51 17.34 -9.35 6.10
CA THR A 51 17.42 -10.67 6.77
C THR A 51 16.13 -11.48 6.62
N LEU A 52 15.19 -11.05 5.76
CA LEU A 52 13.87 -11.68 5.65
C LEU A 52 13.93 -13.14 5.19
N LEU A 53 14.91 -13.50 4.35
CA LEU A 53 15.11 -14.87 3.88
C LEU A 53 15.98 -15.73 4.80
N ASP A 54 16.59 -15.14 5.83
CA ASP A 54 17.60 -15.83 6.65
C ASP A 54 17.03 -17.03 7.39
N LEU A 55 15.82 -16.90 7.97
CA LEU A 55 15.16 -18.02 8.62
C LEU A 55 14.95 -19.19 7.66
N GLY A 56 14.38 -18.93 6.48
CA GLY A 56 14.19 -19.97 5.47
C GLY A 56 15.51 -20.66 5.12
N ILE A 57 16.57 -19.89 4.88
CA ILE A 57 17.90 -20.40 4.54
C ILE A 57 18.44 -21.27 5.68
N ASP A 58 18.36 -20.80 6.92
CA ASP A 58 18.89 -21.51 8.07
C ASP A 58 18.11 -22.80 8.33
N LEU A 59 16.79 -22.82 8.12
CA LEU A 59 15.96 -24.03 8.20
C LEU A 59 16.36 -25.10 7.19
N THR A 60 16.96 -24.74 6.04
CA THR A 60 17.42 -25.74 5.06
C THR A 60 18.63 -26.56 5.53
N GLY A 61 19.39 -26.08 6.51
CA GLY A 61 20.62 -26.73 6.96
C GLY A 61 21.60 -27.03 5.82
N ALA A 62 22.28 -28.18 5.88
CA ALA A 62 23.27 -28.61 4.88
C ALA A 62 22.74 -29.65 3.86
N THR A 63 21.41 -29.68 3.65
CA THR A 63 20.76 -30.66 2.76
C THR A 63 21.04 -30.39 1.27
N GLU A 64 20.60 -31.31 0.41
CA GLU A 64 20.67 -31.21 -1.04
C GLU A 64 20.01 -29.93 -1.57
N ARG A 65 20.66 -29.28 -2.53
CA ARG A 65 20.26 -27.98 -3.05
C ARG A 65 18.84 -27.96 -3.63
N GLU A 66 18.44 -29.01 -4.37
CA GLU A 66 17.12 -29.07 -4.99
C GLU A 66 15.99 -29.10 -3.96
N ARG A 67 16.16 -29.86 -2.86
CA ARG A 67 15.20 -29.92 -1.75
C ARG A 67 15.16 -28.61 -0.98
N ALA A 68 16.33 -28.02 -0.73
CA ALA A 68 16.43 -26.70 -0.10
C ALA A 68 15.72 -25.61 -0.90
N ALA A 69 15.80 -25.64 -2.24
CA ALA A 69 15.10 -24.71 -3.11
C ALA A 69 13.58 -24.84 -2.98
N VAL A 70 13.03 -26.05 -2.83
CA VAL A 70 11.59 -26.25 -2.60
C VAL A 70 11.14 -25.61 -1.27
N LEU A 71 11.89 -25.83 -0.19
CA LEU A 71 11.58 -25.19 1.11
C LEU A 71 11.64 -23.67 0.99
N MET A 72 12.66 -23.13 0.31
CA MET A 72 12.78 -21.69 0.13
C MET A 72 11.66 -21.07 -0.71
N CYS A 73 11.19 -21.76 -1.76
CA CYS A 73 10.02 -21.34 -2.51
C CYS A 73 8.76 -21.31 -1.63
N TRP A 74 8.57 -22.31 -0.77
CA TRP A 74 7.49 -22.30 0.24
C TRP A 74 7.64 -21.18 1.25
N PHE A 75 8.85 -20.95 1.75
CA PHE A 75 9.13 -19.88 2.70
C PHE A 75 8.79 -18.51 2.07
N LEU A 76 9.17 -18.28 0.82
CA LEU A 76 8.81 -17.06 0.09
C LEU A 76 7.30 -16.96 -0.15
N TRP A 77 6.63 -18.07 -0.50
CA TRP A 77 5.18 -18.09 -0.69
C TRP A 77 4.43 -17.77 0.60
N MET A 78 4.84 -18.35 1.73
CA MET A 78 4.27 -18.07 3.06
C MET A 78 4.54 -16.63 3.51
N LEU A 79 5.74 -16.11 3.25
CA LEU A 79 6.05 -14.70 3.52
C LEU A 79 5.17 -13.76 2.70
N GLY A 80 4.91 -14.10 1.43
CA GLY A 80 3.98 -13.39 0.57
C GLY A 80 2.54 -13.46 1.06
N LEU A 81 2.11 -14.61 1.59
CA LEU A 81 0.79 -14.81 2.18
C LEU A 81 0.62 -13.90 3.41
N ASP A 82 1.56 -13.96 4.35
CA ASP A 82 1.55 -13.09 5.54
C ASP A 82 1.51 -11.62 5.16
N ASP A 83 2.39 -11.19 4.24
CA ASP A 83 2.45 -9.79 3.81
C ASP A 83 1.10 -9.35 3.17
N ARG A 84 0.41 -10.23 2.44
CA ARG A 84 -0.91 -9.95 1.85
C ARG A 84 -2.07 -9.98 2.85
N ILE A 85 -1.98 -10.78 3.92
CA ILE A 85 -3.01 -10.82 4.97
C ILE A 85 -2.84 -9.65 5.94
N ASP A 86 -1.61 -9.39 6.38
CA ASP A 86 -1.32 -8.32 7.34
C ASP A 86 -1.37 -6.93 6.71
N ASN A 87 -0.92 -6.82 5.47
CA ASN A 87 -0.81 -5.52 4.80
C ASN A 87 -1.72 -5.41 3.57
N GLY A 88 -2.12 -6.49 2.91
CA GLY A 88 -2.92 -6.44 1.68
C GLY A 88 -4.43 -6.22 1.90
N THR A 89 -5.19 -6.22 0.80
CA THR A 89 -6.65 -6.03 0.83
C THR A 89 -7.45 -7.31 1.01
N TRP A 90 -6.81 -8.47 1.12
CA TRP A 90 -7.49 -9.76 1.30
C TRP A 90 -8.29 -9.85 2.60
N ALA A 91 -8.00 -9.00 3.58
CA ALA A 91 -8.83 -8.84 4.76
C ALA A 91 -10.22 -8.22 4.46
N LEU A 92 -10.43 -7.68 3.26
CA LEU A 92 -11.65 -7.02 2.83
C LEU A 92 -12.29 -7.83 1.70
N GLU A 93 -13.63 -7.84 1.64
CA GLU A 93 -14.42 -8.29 0.48
C GLU A 93 -14.49 -9.82 0.20
N GLY A 94 -13.92 -10.68 1.05
CA GLY A 94 -14.09 -12.15 0.96
C GLY A 94 -13.07 -12.87 0.09
N ASP A 95 -12.10 -12.14 -0.48
CA ASP A 95 -11.02 -12.70 -1.32
C ASP A 95 -10.19 -13.75 -0.58
N LEU A 96 -9.93 -13.54 0.73
CA LEU A 96 -9.20 -14.51 1.55
C LEU A 96 -9.94 -15.85 1.67
N ASP A 97 -11.28 -15.83 1.77
CA ASP A 97 -12.07 -17.06 1.86
C ASP A 97 -11.95 -17.90 0.59
N GLU A 98 -12.09 -17.26 -0.56
CA GLU A 98 -11.92 -17.90 -1.86
C GLU A 98 -10.50 -18.43 -2.03
N PHE A 99 -9.49 -17.60 -1.73
CA PHE A 99 -8.09 -18.01 -1.80
C PHE A 99 -7.80 -19.24 -0.92
N CYS A 100 -8.21 -19.22 0.36
CA CYS A 100 -7.99 -20.33 1.28
C CYS A 100 -8.68 -21.62 0.82
N ARG A 101 -9.90 -21.51 0.28
CA ARG A 101 -10.62 -22.63 -0.31
C ARG A 101 -9.86 -23.22 -1.49
N THR A 102 -9.43 -22.39 -2.44
CA THR A 102 -8.74 -22.85 -3.64
C THR A 102 -7.36 -23.44 -3.34
N VAL A 103 -6.60 -22.88 -2.37
CA VAL A 103 -5.34 -23.50 -1.91
C VAL A 103 -5.59 -24.92 -1.41
N THR A 104 -6.63 -25.11 -0.60
CA THR A 104 -7.00 -26.44 -0.07
C THR A 104 -7.37 -27.40 -1.20
N GLU A 105 -8.17 -26.95 -2.16
CA GLU A 105 -8.55 -27.76 -3.32
C GLU A 105 -7.33 -28.17 -4.18
N VAL A 106 -6.37 -27.26 -4.38
CA VAL A 106 -5.12 -27.55 -5.10
C VAL A 106 -4.30 -28.63 -4.40
N VAL A 107 -4.05 -28.52 -3.09
CA VAL A 107 -3.18 -29.48 -2.38
C VAL A 107 -3.87 -30.84 -2.14
N THR A 108 -5.20 -30.88 -2.18
CA THR A 108 -5.97 -32.14 -2.13
C THR A 108 -6.22 -32.77 -3.51
N GLY A 109 -5.83 -32.10 -4.60
CA GLY A 109 -6.05 -32.57 -5.98
C GLY A 109 -7.50 -32.45 -6.47
N ALA A 110 -8.32 -31.61 -5.82
CA ALA A 110 -9.72 -31.39 -6.19
C ALA A 110 -9.90 -30.40 -7.37
N VAL A 111 -8.86 -29.63 -7.71
CA VAL A 111 -8.83 -28.71 -8.86
C VAL A 111 -7.89 -29.26 -9.92
N ALA A 112 -8.40 -29.43 -11.15
CA ALA A 112 -7.61 -29.87 -12.29
C ALA A 112 -6.95 -28.71 -13.05
N ASP A 113 -7.67 -27.59 -13.20
CA ASP A 113 -7.20 -26.38 -13.85
C ASP A 113 -7.70 -25.14 -13.09
N LEU A 114 -6.84 -24.12 -12.97
CA LEU A 114 -7.22 -22.81 -12.45
C LEU A 114 -7.74 -21.90 -13.55
N ALA A 115 -8.58 -20.94 -13.18
CA ALA A 115 -9.01 -19.89 -14.10
C ALA A 115 -7.79 -19.09 -14.63
N PRO A 116 -7.81 -18.61 -15.89
CA PRO A 116 -6.68 -17.87 -16.47
C PRO A 116 -6.30 -16.61 -15.67
N ASP A 117 -7.26 -16.01 -14.99
CA ASP A 117 -7.17 -14.82 -14.15
C ASP A 117 -6.97 -15.14 -12.65
N ALA A 118 -6.83 -16.41 -12.26
CA ALA A 118 -6.61 -16.80 -10.87
C ALA A 118 -5.37 -16.14 -10.26
N ASP A 119 -5.39 -15.86 -8.96
CA ASP A 119 -4.29 -15.15 -8.27
C ASP A 119 -2.90 -15.75 -8.59
N PRO A 120 -1.88 -14.91 -8.84
CA PRO A 120 -0.52 -15.39 -9.12
C PRO A 120 0.05 -16.40 -8.11
N MET A 121 -0.26 -16.26 -6.81
CA MET A 121 0.15 -17.22 -5.78
C MET A 121 -0.57 -18.56 -5.91
N LEU A 122 -1.84 -18.59 -6.35
CA LEU A 122 -2.55 -19.83 -6.67
C LEU A 122 -1.94 -20.51 -7.89
N ARG A 123 -1.61 -19.72 -8.94
CA ARG A 123 -0.94 -20.25 -10.14
C ARG A 123 0.44 -20.81 -9.81
N ALA A 124 1.24 -20.09 -9.02
CA ALA A 124 2.55 -20.55 -8.55
C ALA A 124 2.44 -21.86 -7.75
N LEU A 125 1.43 -21.94 -6.87
CA LEU A 125 1.17 -23.14 -6.08
C LEU A 125 0.80 -24.33 -6.97
N HIS A 126 -0.18 -24.15 -7.86
CA HIS A 126 -0.74 -25.21 -8.70
C HIS A 126 0.25 -25.70 -9.77
N GLN A 127 0.98 -24.79 -10.42
CA GLN A 127 1.78 -25.11 -11.60
C GLN A 127 3.23 -25.53 -11.29
N ASP A 128 3.77 -25.20 -10.11
CA ASP A 128 5.17 -25.47 -9.77
C ASP A 128 5.37 -25.97 -8.34
N LEU A 129 4.95 -25.18 -7.34
CA LEU A 129 5.34 -25.41 -5.95
C LEU A 129 4.78 -26.73 -5.39
N TRP A 130 3.48 -26.98 -5.58
CA TRP A 130 2.85 -28.20 -5.09
C TRP A 130 3.32 -29.46 -5.85
N PRO A 131 3.39 -29.49 -7.19
CA PRO A 131 3.95 -30.63 -7.92
C PRO A 131 5.35 -31.03 -7.44
N ARG A 132 6.28 -30.08 -7.33
CA ARG A 132 7.65 -30.32 -6.84
C ARG A 132 7.68 -30.85 -5.41
N THR A 133 6.78 -30.37 -4.56
CA THR A 133 6.68 -30.80 -3.17
C THR A 133 6.11 -32.21 -3.06
N ALA A 134 5.06 -32.51 -3.82
CA ALA A 134 4.42 -33.80 -3.82
C ALA A 134 5.39 -34.91 -4.27
N GLU A 135 6.25 -34.66 -5.26
CA GLU A 135 7.25 -35.63 -5.73
C GLU A 135 8.24 -36.09 -4.64
N LEU A 136 8.50 -35.24 -3.63
CA LEU A 136 9.47 -35.53 -2.57
C LEU A 136 8.91 -36.36 -1.41
N ALA A 137 7.59 -36.59 -1.35
CA ALA A 137 6.93 -37.21 -0.21
C ALA A 137 5.83 -38.22 -0.59
N GLY A 138 5.56 -39.17 0.30
CA GLY A 138 4.51 -40.20 0.13
C GLY A 138 3.08 -39.69 0.45
N PRO A 139 2.03 -40.47 0.13
CA PRO A 139 0.63 -40.08 0.31
C PRO A 139 0.28 -39.61 1.73
N ASP A 140 0.70 -40.36 2.76
CA ASP A 140 0.39 -40.02 4.16
C ASP A 140 0.96 -38.66 4.59
N TRP A 141 2.16 -38.33 4.10
CA TRP A 141 2.77 -37.02 4.34
C TRP A 141 1.98 -35.92 3.62
N ARG A 142 1.57 -36.15 2.36
CA ARG A 142 0.82 -35.17 1.57
C ARG A 142 -0.52 -34.84 2.23
N ASP A 143 -1.24 -35.86 2.72
CA ASP A 143 -2.50 -35.67 3.43
C ASP A 143 -2.32 -34.91 4.75
N ARG A 144 -1.21 -35.16 5.47
CA ARG A 144 -0.89 -34.42 6.69
C ARG A 144 -0.53 -32.96 6.39
N PHE A 145 0.33 -32.72 5.41
CA PHE A 145 0.72 -31.38 4.98
C PHE A 145 -0.49 -30.55 4.54
N ALA A 146 -1.38 -31.13 3.73
CA ALA A 146 -2.61 -30.48 3.30
C ALA A 146 -3.50 -30.07 4.49
N ARG A 147 -3.62 -30.94 5.52
CA ARG A 147 -4.36 -30.60 6.75
C ARG A 147 -3.71 -29.47 7.54
N HIS A 148 -2.39 -29.47 7.69
CA HIS A 148 -1.67 -28.40 8.41
C HIS A 148 -1.74 -27.06 7.65
N LEU A 149 -1.60 -27.08 6.32
CA LEU A 149 -1.76 -25.88 5.51
C LEU A 149 -3.19 -25.32 5.61
N ALA A 150 -4.21 -26.18 5.53
CA ALA A 150 -5.60 -25.76 5.72
C ALA A 150 -5.89 -25.26 7.15
N ALA A 151 -5.23 -25.80 8.17
CA ALA A 151 -5.33 -25.29 9.54
C ALA A 151 -4.71 -23.89 9.66
N HIS A 152 -3.51 -23.69 9.12
CA HIS A 152 -2.85 -22.38 9.06
C HIS A 152 -3.72 -21.31 8.39
N LEU A 153 -4.24 -21.61 7.20
CA LEU A 153 -5.10 -20.70 6.44
C LEU A 153 -6.39 -20.34 7.20
N ARG A 154 -7.01 -21.32 7.89
CA ARG A 154 -8.17 -21.04 8.75
C ARG A 154 -7.81 -20.15 9.94
N ALA A 155 -6.65 -20.36 10.55
CA ALA A 155 -6.19 -19.54 11.67
C ALA A 155 -5.90 -18.09 11.26
N GLN A 156 -5.30 -17.89 10.09
CA GLN A 156 -5.10 -16.57 9.50
C GLN A 156 -6.44 -15.85 9.31
N ARG A 157 -7.44 -16.51 8.72
CA ARG A 157 -8.79 -15.93 8.54
C ARG A 157 -9.45 -15.55 9.86
N LEU A 158 -9.43 -16.44 10.85
CA LEU A 158 -10.00 -16.17 12.18
C LEU A 158 -9.36 -14.95 12.84
N THR A 159 -8.05 -14.76 12.65
CA THR A 159 -7.31 -13.61 13.19
C THR A 159 -7.75 -12.30 12.52
N VAL A 160 -7.95 -12.31 11.20
CA VAL A 160 -8.53 -11.16 10.48
C VAL A 160 -9.93 -10.83 11.00
N GLU A 161 -10.80 -11.82 11.18
CA GLU A 161 -12.15 -11.61 11.73
C GLU A 161 -12.11 -10.99 13.13
N HIS A 162 -11.18 -11.41 13.99
CA HIS A 162 -10.98 -10.85 15.33
C HIS A 162 -10.47 -9.42 15.28
N ARG A 163 -9.52 -9.13 14.38
CA ARG A 163 -8.95 -7.80 14.14
C ARG A 163 -10.02 -6.81 13.68
N ASP A 164 -10.89 -7.21 12.76
CA ASP A 164 -11.96 -6.35 12.26
C ASP A 164 -13.10 -6.15 13.26
N ALA A 165 -13.37 -7.13 14.11
CA ALA A 165 -14.36 -7.03 15.18
C ALA A 165 -13.83 -6.33 16.45
N ASP A 166 -12.54 -5.97 16.51
CA ASP A 166 -11.84 -5.46 17.70
C ASP A 166 -12.04 -6.37 18.93
N ARG A 167 -11.95 -7.69 18.73
CA ARG A 167 -12.17 -8.71 19.77
C ARG A 167 -10.88 -9.43 20.13
N LEU A 168 -10.63 -9.56 21.43
CA LEU A 168 -9.57 -10.42 21.95
C LEU A 168 -10.06 -11.87 22.01
N PRO A 169 -9.30 -12.84 21.46
CA PRO A 169 -9.58 -14.26 21.71
C PRO A 169 -9.34 -14.60 23.19
N ALA A 170 -10.03 -15.62 23.71
CA ALA A 170 -9.70 -16.16 25.03
C ALA A 170 -8.29 -16.77 25.03
N LEU A 171 -7.49 -16.56 26.09
CA LEU A 171 -6.10 -17.04 26.13
C LEU A 171 -5.99 -18.54 25.83
N ALA A 172 -6.83 -19.37 26.46
CA ALA A 172 -6.80 -20.81 26.24
C ALA A 172 -7.02 -21.21 24.77
N HIS A 173 -7.94 -20.51 24.07
CA HIS A 173 -8.18 -20.75 22.66
C HIS A 173 -7.02 -20.22 21.79
N TYR A 174 -6.46 -19.07 22.14
CA TYR A 174 -5.31 -18.51 21.44
C TYR A 174 -4.09 -19.42 21.51
N LEU A 175 -3.79 -20.03 22.66
CA LEU A 175 -2.66 -20.95 22.79
C LEU A 175 -2.75 -22.14 21.83
N GLU A 176 -3.96 -22.65 21.56
CA GLU A 176 -4.18 -23.70 20.57
C GLU A 176 -4.07 -23.16 19.14
N LEU A 177 -4.75 -22.05 18.86
CA LEU A 177 -4.79 -21.41 17.54
C LEU A 177 -3.41 -20.91 17.08
N ARG A 178 -2.57 -20.46 18.01
CA ARG A 178 -1.33 -19.72 17.71
C ARG A 178 -0.31 -20.55 16.95
N ARG A 179 -0.30 -21.88 17.16
CA ARG A 179 0.55 -22.81 16.39
C ARG A 179 0.19 -22.81 14.92
N ASP A 180 -1.11 -22.94 14.65
CA ASP A 180 -1.66 -22.90 13.30
C ASP A 180 -1.42 -21.51 12.70
N LEU A 181 -1.66 -20.43 13.45
CA LEU A 181 -1.44 -19.06 12.99
C LEU A 181 0.01 -18.81 12.57
N PHE A 182 1.01 -19.35 13.30
CA PHE A 182 2.40 -19.24 12.89
C PHE A 182 2.73 -20.10 11.66
N GLY A 183 1.98 -21.18 11.43
CA GLY A 183 2.28 -22.16 10.38
C GLY A 183 3.44 -23.10 10.75
N ALA A 184 3.70 -23.31 12.04
CA ALA A 184 4.83 -24.09 12.52
C ALA A 184 4.82 -25.53 11.96
N ASP A 185 3.66 -26.18 11.97
CA ASP A 185 3.51 -27.56 11.49
C ASP A 185 3.72 -27.70 9.98
N VAL A 186 3.41 -26.65 9.19
CA VAL A 186 3.70 -26.60 7.75
C VAL A 186 5.22 -26.60 7.54
N PHE A 187 5.95 -25.76 8.28
CA PHE A 187 7.41 -25.74 8.20
C PHE A 187 8.05 -27.04 8.69
N PHE A 188 7.54 -27.65 9.76
CA PHE A 188 8.05 -28.93 10.24
C PHE A 188 7.87 -30.03 9.20
N ASP A 189 6.71 -30.09 8.53
CA ASP A 189 6.50 -31.02 7.43
C ASP A 189 7.48 -30.79 6.27
N LEU A 190 7.75 -29.54 5.90
CA LEU A 190 8.72 -29.20 4.85
C LEU A 190 10.16 -29.56 5.22
N ILE A 191 10.55 -29.33 6.48
CA ILE A 191 11.88 -29.68 6.99
C ILE A 191 12.06 -31.20 7.01
N GLU A 192 11.02 -31.97 7.33
CA GLU A 192 11.05 -33.44 7.24
C GLU A 192 11.33 -33.93 5.81
N VAL A 193 10.80 -33.24 4.79
CA VAL A 193 11.07 -33.60 3.39
C VAL A 193 12.54 -33.39 3.01
N LEU A 194 13.27 -32.50 3.68
CA LEU A 194 14.69 -32.26 3.40
C LEU A 194 15.56 -33.47 3.72
N ASP A 195 15.34 -34.10 4.88
CA ASP A 195 16.17 -35.22 5.37
C ASP A 195 15.52 -36.60 5.18
N GLY A 196 14.25 -36.63 4.74
CA GLY A 196 13.47 -37.83 4.46
C GLY A 196 12.32 -38.07 5.46
N PRO A 197 11.21 -38.72 5.03
CA PRO A 197 10.00 -38.83 5.85
C PRO A 197 10.25 -39.58 7.17
N VAL A 198 9.75 -39.02 8.27
CA VAL A 198 9.86 -39.58 9.62
C VAL A 198 8.57 -40.32 10.00
N ALA A 199 8.68 -41.46 10.68
CA ALA A 199 7.52 -42.22 11.14
C ALA A 199 6.76 -41.47 12.25
N VAL A 200 5.44 -41.34 12.08
CA VAL A 200 4.55 -40.64 13.03
C VAL A 200 4.22 -41.55 14.23
N THR A 201 4.29 -41.00 15.44
CA THR A 201 3.91 -41.67 16.70
C THR A 201 3.17 -40.68 17.63
N ASP A 202 2.44 -41.14 18.64
CA ASP A 202 1.78 -40.22 19.59
C ASP A 202 2.77 -39.28 20.31
N ARG A 203 4.02 -39.74 20.48
CA ARG A 203 5.10 -38.94 21.09
C ARG A 203 5.71 -37.93 20.13
N PHE A 204 5.67 -38.23 18.83
CA PHE A 204 6.06 -37.30 17.77
C PHE A 204 5.17 -36.05 17.76
N ASP A 205 3.86 -36.21 18.00
CA ASP A 205 2.94 -35.07 18.08
C ASP A 205 3.25 -34.16 19.28
N GLU A 206 3.60 -34.72 20.44
CA GLU A 206 3.92 -33.91 21.63
C GLU A 206 5.20 -33.09 21.46
N VAL A 207 6.26 -33.68 20.89
CA VAL A 207 7.52 -32.99 20.61
C VAL A 207 7.28 -31.83 19.63
N ARG A 208 6.48 -32.06 18.57
CA ARG A 208 6.10 -31.01 17.61
C ARG A 208 5.29 -29.89 18.25
N ARG A 209 4.29 -30.22 19.08
CA ARG A 209 3.50 -29.21 19.81
C ARG A 209 4.38 -28.32 20.69
N CYS A 210 5.32 -28.91 21.42
CA CYS A 210 6.22 -28.13 22.27
C CYS A 210 7.12 -27.21 21.44
N ALA A 211 7.69 -27.69 20.34
CA ALA A 211 8.50 -26.87 19.46
C ALA A 211 7.70 -25.72 18.81
N ALA A 212 6.48 -26.00 18.34
CA ALA A 212 5.58 -25.00 17.76
C ALA A 212 5.22 -23.91 18.77
N ASP A 213 4.89 -24.28 20.02
CA ASP A 213 4.62 -23.32 21.11
C ASP A 213 5.83 -22.43 21.36
N VAL A 214 7.03 -23.00 21.51
CA VAL A 214 8.26 -22.23 21.75
C VAL A 214 8.51 -21.23 20.63
N ILE A 215 8.42 -21.66 19.36
CA ILE A 215 8.64 -20.78 18.20
C ILE A 215 7.59 -19.66 18.16
N ALA A 216 6.31 -20.01 18.25
CA ALA A 216 5.22 -19.05 18.08
C ALA A 216 5.12 -18.05 19.25
N TRP A 217 5.39 -18.47 20.48
CA TRP A 217 5.37 -17.56 21.63
C TRP A 217 6.63 -16.69 21.70
N THR A 218 7.78 -17.21 21.24
CA THR A 218 8.98 -16.39 21.05
C THR A 218 8.72 -15.28 20.02
N ASN A 219 7.98 -15.58 18.95
CA ASN A 219 7.52 -14.58 18.00
C ASN A 219 6.73 -13.48 18.71
N ASP A 220 5.70 -13.83 19.49
CA ASP A 220 4.83 -12.86 20.20
C ASP A 220 5.60 -11.94 21.16
N VAL A 221 6.60 -12.46 21.86
CA VAL A 221 7.41 -11.67 22.79
C VAL A 221 8.27 -10.64 22.05
N TYR A 222 8.94 -11.06 20.98
CA TYR A 222 9.80 -10.17 20.20
C TYR A 222 9.01 -9.23 19.27
N SER A 223 7.81 -9.63 18.80
CA SER A 223 6.92 -8.82 17.97
C SER A 223 6.08 -7.83 18.77
N LEU A 224 6.07 -7.88 20.11
CA LEU A 224 5.14 -7.13 20.95
C LEU A 224 5.15 -5.62 20.67
N GLU A 225 6.32 -5.00 20.46
CA GLU A 225 6.39 -3.57 20.12
C GLU A 225 5.58 -3.26 18.85
N LYS A 226 5.84 -4.04 17.81
CA LYS A 226 5.14 -3.98 16.53
C LYS A 226 3.66 -4.22 16.74
N ASP A 227 3.29 -5.32 17.37
CA ASP A 227 1.89 -5.73 17.50
C ASP A 227 1.09 -4.68 18.29
N LEU A 228 1.66 -4.04 19.30
CA LEU A 228 1.01 -2.93 19.99
C LEU A 228 0.86 -1.67 19.12
N ALA A 229 1.86 -1.36 18.30
CA ALA A 229 1.82 -0.22 17.39
C ALA A 229 0.79 -0.42 16.26
N PHE A 230 0.70 -1.63 15.71
CA PHE A 230 -0.32 -2.04 14.76
C PHE A 230 -1.69 -2.27 15.44
N GLY A 231 -1.68 -2.41 16.77
CA GLY A 231 -2.75 -2.86 17.64
C GLY A 231 -3.37 -4.17 17.18
N GLU A 232 -2.51 -5.14 16.90
CA GLU A 232 -2.85 -6.53 16.72
C GLU A 232 -3.29 -7.11 18.08
N PRO A 233 -4.57 -7.48 18.25
CA PRO A 233 -5.06 -8.05 19.51
C PRO A 233 -4.54 -9.47 19.77
N ALA A 234 -4.16 -10.22 18.73
CA ALA A 234 -3.81 -11.63 18.81
C ALA A 234 -2.31 -11.85 19.12
N ASN A 235 -1.90 -11.49 20.34
CA ASN A 235 -0.54 -11.67 20.85
C ASN A 235 -0.56 -12.24 22.28
N LEU A 236 0.27 -13.26 22.57
CA LEU A 236 0.32 -13.91 23.89
C LEU A 236 0.45 -12.92 25.06
N VAL A 237 1.35 -11.93 24.96
CA VAL A 237 1.58 -10.97 26.05
C VAL A 237 0.38 -10.05 26.24
N VAL A 238 -0.25 -9.63 25.15
CA VAL A 238 -1.48 -8.82 25.19
C VAL A 238 -2.60 -9.57 25.93
N LEU A 239 -2.76 -10.85 25.63
CA LEU A 239 -3.79 -11.71 26.21
C LEU A 239 -3.53 -12.03 27.69
N LEU A 240 -2.29 -12.38 28.05
CA LEU A 240 -1.88 -12.57 29.46
C LEU A 240 -2.12 -11.31 30.28
N ARG A 241 -1.84 -10.13 29.71
CA ARG A 241 -2.12 -8.86 30.36
C ARG A 241 -3.62 -8.65 30.57
N ALA A 242 -4.43 -8.97 29.55
CA ALA A 242 -5.87 -8.78 29.59
C ALA A 242 -6.58 -9.70 30.59
N GLU A 243 -6.11 -10.95 30.73
CA GLU A 243 -6.69 -11.94 31.64
C GLU A 243 -6.52 -11.53 33.12
N ASP A 244 -5.30 -11.12 33.50
CA ASP A 244 -4.98 -10.83 34.90
C ASP A 244 -4.98 -9.32 35.24
N ASN A 245 -5.31 -8.46 34.27
CA ASN A 245 -5.20 -7.00 34.36
C ASN A 245 -3.82 -6.55 34.90
N SER A 246 -2.77 -7.23 34.46
CA SER A 246 -1.41 -7.06 34.97
C SER A 246 -0.67 -5.89 34.30
N SER A 247 0.54 -5.59 34.80
CA SER A 247 1.44 -4.65 34.11
C SER A 247 2.03 -5.28 32.84
N TRP A 248 2.42 -4.45 31.86
CA TRP A 248 3.10 -4.94 30.64
C TRP A 248 4.35 -5.76 30.97
N GLN A 249 5.18 -5.31 31.91
CA GLN A 249 6.37 -6.05 32.32
C GLN A 249 6.02 -7.43 32.89
N LEU A 250 5.02 -7.50 33.79
CA LEU A 250 4.62 -8.79 34.38
C LEU A 250 4.10 -9.76 33.31
N ALA A 251 3.33 -9.28 32.34
CA ALA A 251 2.84 -10.11 31.24
C ALA A 251 3.99 -10.64 30.37
N VAL A 252 5.00 -9.82 30.08
CA VAL A 252 6.23 -10.24 29.36
C VAL A 252 6.99 -11.31 30.16
N ASP A 253 7.18 -11.10 31.46
CA ASP A 253 7.89 -12.05 32.33
C ASP A 253 7.14 -13.39 32.45
N THR A 254 5.81 -13.35 32.48
CA THR A 254 4.96 -14.56 32.44
C THR A 254 5.11 -15.30 31.11
N ALA A 255 5.04 -14.60 29.97
CA ALA A 255 5.25 -15.21 28.65
C ALA A 255 6.65 -15.85 28.55
N HIS A 256 7.69 -15.18 29.05
CA HIS A 256 9.03 -15.72 29.13
C HIS A 256 9.08 -17.04 29.93
N THR A 257 8.44 -17.07 31.10
CA THR A 257 8.38 -18.27 31.94
C THR A 257 7.67 -19.42 31.24
N LEU A 258 6.57 -19.15 30.51
CA LEU A 258 5.85 -20.16 29.72
C LEU A 258 6.73 -20.75 28.62
N ILE A 259 7.49 -19.91 27.90
CA ILE A 259 8.42 -20.36 26.85
C ILE A 259 9.50 -21.28 27.43
N GLN A 260 10.13 -20.89 28.55
CA GLN A 260 11.16 -21.70 29.21
C GLN A 260 10.62 -23.05 29.64
N LYS A 261 9.47 -23.07 30.32
CA LYS A 261 8.81 -24.31 30.73
C LYS A 261 8.51 -25.21 29.53
N ARG A 262 8.04 -24.63 28.43
CA ARG A 262 7.72 -25.43 27.24
C ARG A 262 8.96 -25.99 26.55
N ALA A 263 10.08 -25.27 26.58
CA ALA A 263 11.36 -25.80 26.11
C ALA A 263 11.88 -26.96 26.99
N GLU A 264 11.57 -26.95 28.30
CA GLU A 264 11.84 -28.10 29.18
C GLU A 264 10.91 -29.29 28.86
N ASP A 265 9.62 -29.05 28.67
CA ASP A 265 8.65 -30.07 28.26
C ASP A 265 9.07 -30.75 26.95
N PHE A 266 9.57 -29.98 25.99
CA PHE A 266 10.12 -30.51 24.72
C PHE A 266 11.22 -31.54 24.97
N ARG A 267 12.20 -31.22 25.83
CA ARG A 267 13.33 -32.11 26.14
C ARG A 267 12.90 -33.38 26.85
N LEU A 268 11.92 -33.27 27.76
CA LEU A 268 11.34 -34.44 28.43
C LEU A 268 10.63 -35.34 27.42
N ALA A 269 9.82 -34.76 26.53
CA ALA A 269 9.13 -35.50 25.49
C ALA A 269 10.10 -36.14 24.48
N GLU A 270 11.19 -35.46 24.14
CA GLU A 270 12.27 -35.96 23.27
C GLU A 270 13.03 -37.13 23.91
N ALA A 271 13.38 -37.03 25.19
CA ALA A 271 14.10 -38.09 25.91
C ALA A 271 13.32 -39.41 25.92
N ASP A 272 11.99 -39.31 25.90
CA ASP A 272 11.07 -40.45 25.87
C ASP A 272 10.67 -40.88 24.44
N ALA A 273 11.15 -40.21 23.39
CA ALA A 273 10.83 -40.50 21.99
C ALA A 273 11.82 -41.51 21.36
N PRO A 274 11.39 -42.34 20.39
CA PRO A 274 12.29 -43.25 19.66
C PRO A 274 13.36 -42.48 18.89
N HIS A 275 14.60 -42.99 18.89
CA HIS A 275 15.76 -42.35 18.24
C HIS A 275 15.52 -42.07 16.73
N GLY A 276 15.73 -40.81 16.32
CA GLY A 276 15.59 -40.35 14.93
C GLY A 276 16.14 -38.94 14.72
N PRO A 277 16.19 -38.43 13.48
CA PRO A 277 16.80 -37.13 13.15
C PRO A 277 15.92 -35.91 13.50
N LEU A 278 14.61 -36.13 13.72
CA LEU A 278 13.62 -35.07 13.90
C LEU A 278 13.85 -34.19 15.14
N PRO A 279 14.16 -34.73 16.33
CA PRO A 279 14.34 -33.87 17.50
C PRO A 279 15.45 -32.85 17.29
N GLY A 280 16.60 -33.26 16.73
CA GLY A 280 17.68 -32.34 16.36
C GLY A 280 17.37 -31.40 15.18
N LEU A 281 16.31 -31.64 14.42
CA LEU A 281 15.78 -30.68 13.43
C LEU A 281 14.90 -29.63 14.10
N LEU A 282 14.06 -30.04 15.05
CA LEU A 282 13.17 -29.14 15.79
C LEU A 282 13.95 -28.27 16.79
N GLU A 283 14.99 -28.81 17.44
CA GLU A 283 15.95 -28.02 18.23
C GLU A 283 16.59 -26.90 17.40
N HIS A 284 17.06 -27.25 16.20
CA HIS A 284 17.63 -26.30 15.26
C HIS A 284 16.59 -25.24 14.85
N ALA A 285 15.38 -25.66 14.46
CA ALA A 285 14.30 -24.76 14.08
C ALA A 285 13.95 -23.77 15.20
N MET A 286 13.78 -24.25 16.44
CA MET A 286 13.53 -23.39 17.60
C MET A 286 14.64 -22.36 17.79
N ARG A 287 15.92 -22.77 17.68
CA ARG A 287 17.06 -21.87 17.82
C ARG A 287 17.10 -20.80 16.73
N VAL A 288 17.03 -21.19 15.46
CA VAL A 288 17.16 -20.22 14.35
C VAL A 288 15.94 -19.30 14.24
N SER A 289 14.74 -19.79 14.56
CA SER A 289 13.55 -18.94 14.68
C SER A 289 13.71 -17.91 15.80
N GLN A 290 14.22 -18.31 16.96
CA GLN A 290 14.49 -17.39 18.07
C GLN A 290 15.48 -16.30 17.69
N ASP A 291 16.61 -16.66 17.07
CA ASP A 291 17.63 -15.71 16.63
C ASP A 291 17.04 -14.74 15.60
N TRP A 292 16.27 -15.26 14.63
CA TRP A 292 15.61 -14.43 13.64
C TRP A 292 14.55 -13.50 14.24
N HIS A 293 13.71 -13.96 15.18
CA HIS A 293 12.75 -13.09 15.87
C HIS A 293 13.45 -11.96 16.63
N ARG A 294 14.61 -12.24 17.25
CA ARG A 294 15.40 -11.25 17.97
C ARG A 294 16.06 -10.24 17.02
N GLU A 295 16.57 -10.67 15.88
CA GLU A 295 17.45 -9.87 15.03
C GLU A 295 16.75 -9.20 13.86
N SER A 296 15.63 -9.76 13.41
CA SER A 296 14.88 -9.25 12.27
C SER A 296 14.21 -7.91 12.60
N SER A 297 14.41 -6.96 11.69
CA SER A 297 13.76 -5.66 11.69
C SER A 297 12.24 -5.75 11.51
N ARG A 298 11.72 -6.91 11.06
CA ARG A 298 10.28 -7.25 11.06
C ARG A 298 9.64 -7.14 12.46
N TYR A 299 10.43 -7.15 13.55
CA TYR A 299 9.94 -7.18 14.92
C TYR A 299 10.49 -6.06 15.83
N ARG A 300 11.51 -5.29 15.40
CA ARG A 300 12.08 -4.17 16.16
C ARG A 300 11.92 -2.84 15.43
N LEU A 301 11.03 -1.98 15.92
CA LEU A 301 10.73 -0.69 15.30
C LEU A 301 11.46 0.49 15.97
N SER A 302 11.98 0.33 17.20
CA SER A 302 12.86 1.31 17.86
C SER A 302 14.33 0.85 17.92
N GLY A 303 15.22 1.69 17.37
CA GLY A 303 16.63 1.39 17.14
C GLY A 303 17.57 1.64 18.33
N GLU A 304 18.50 0.69 18.47
CA GLU A 304 19.93 0.72 18.84
C GLU A 304 20.24 -0.53 19.70
N PRO A 305 21.29 -1.31 19.37
CA PRO A 305 21.74 -2.40 20.22
C PRO A 305 22.06 -1.85 21.63
N GLY A 306 21.25 -2.21 22.63
CA GLY A 306 21.44 -1.80 24.03
C GLY A 306 20.33 -0.96 24.67
N ARG A 307 19.28 -0.55 23.94
CA ARG A 307 18.04 -0.04 24.58
C ARG A 307 17.18 -1.22 25.05
N GLU A 308 17.29 -1.58 26.33
CA GLU A 308 16.51 -2.69 26.92
C GLU A 308 15.02 -2.35 27.10
N SER A 309 14.61 -1.07 27.10
CA SER A 309 13.23 -0.64 27.32
C SER A 309 12.51 -0.27 26.02
N VAL A 310 11.43 -0.97 25.70
CA VAL A 310 10.50 -0.68 24.61
C VAL A 310 9.51 0.41 25.06
N ARG A 311 9.30 1.41 24.20
CA ARG A 311 8.30 2.46 24.38
C ARG A 311 7.53 2.64 23.07
N THR A 312 6.30 2.13 23.02
CA THR A 312 5.52 2.11 21.76
C THR A 312 5.14 3.51 21.25
N GLU A 313 5.26 4.54 22.10
CA GLU A 313 5.07 5.96 21.73
C GLU A 313 6.19 6.45 20.80
N LEU A 314 7.36 5.80 20.88
CA LEU A 314 8.53 6.08 20.06
C LEU A 314 8.59 5.23 18.78
N THR A 315 7.55 4.43 18.53
CA THR A 315 7.41 3.63 17.31
C THR A 315 6.79 4.49 16.20
N PRO A 316 7.52 4.74 15.09
CA PRO A 316 6.99 5.58 14.02
C PRO A 316 5.84 4.88 13.27
N PRO A 317 4.76 5.61 12.94
CA PRO A 317 3.71 5.09 12.06
C PRO A 317 4.22 4.74 10.67
N SER A 318 3.77 3.61 10.11
CA SER A 318 3.97 3.28 8.70
C SER A 318 2.75 3.68 7.87
N LEU A 319 3.00 4.15 6.65
CA LEU A 319 1.93 4.41 5.67
C LEU A 319 1.22 3.12 5.22
N LEU A 320 1.84 1.96 5.40
CA LEU A 320 1.24 0.67 5.07
C LEU A 320 0.33 0.11 6.19
N TRP A 321 0.08 0.86 7.26
CA TRP A 321 -0.84 0.39 8.30
C TRP A 321 -2.31 0.57 7.91
N PRO A 322 -3.16 -0.48 8.02
CA PRO A 322 -4.59 -0.38 7.72
C PRO A 322 -5.32 0.74 8.48
N ARG A 323 -4.89 1.02 9.72
CA ARG A 323 -5.46 2.10 10.55
C ARG A 323 -5.18 3.49 9.99
N LEU A 324 -4.09 3.67 9.25
CA LEU A 324 -3.77 4.94 8.60
C LEU A 324 -4.71 5.21 7.43
N GLU A 325 -5.18 4.19 6.73
CA GLU A 325 -6.20 4.35 5.69
C GLU A 325 -7.55 4.80 6.28
N ARG A 326 -7.89 4.34 7.50
CA ARG A 326 -9.12 4.74 8.21
C ARG A 326 -9.06 6.19 8.71
N ASP A 327 -8.00 6.57 9.42
CA ASP A 327 -7.80 7.93 9.98
C ASP A 327 -6.35 8.41 9.81
N PRO A 328 -5.97 8.89 8.61
CA PRO A 328 -4.59 9.28 8.35
C PRO A 328 -4.17 10.54 9.13
N HIS A 329 -5.12 11.44 9.42
CA HIS A 329 -4.81 12.75 9.99
C HIS A 329 -4.28 12.66 11.42
N ARG A 330 -4.80 11.71 12.22
CA ARG A 330 -4.26 11.40 13.55
C ARG A 330 -2.79 10.97 13.49
N TYR A 331 -2.44 10.07 12.58
CA TYR A 331 -1.05 9.59 12.44
C TYR A 331 -0.15 10.63 11.79
N PHE A 332 -0.67 11.44 10.87
CA PHE A 332 0.05 12.60 10.32
C PHE A 332 0.39 13.62 11.40
N ALA A 333 -0.49 13.84 12.39
CA ALA A 333 -0.16 14.68 13.54
C ALA A 333 0.99 14.10 14.37
N LEU A 334 0.93 12.80 14.69
CA LEU A 334 2.02 12.11 15.41
C LEU A 334 3.35 12.19 14.64
N LEU A 335 3.32 11.93 13.33
CA LEU A 335 4.51 12.05 12.47
C LEU A 335 5.05 13.48 12.44
N ARG A 336 4.22 14.53 12.47
CA ARG A 336 4.72 15.92 12.51
C ARG A 336 5.41 16.26 13.82
N GLU A 337 4.86 15.79 14.93
CA GLU A 337 5.36 16.16 16.25
C GLU A 337 6.59 15.33 16.65
N GLU A 338 6.49 14.01 16.57
CA GLU A 338 7.49 13.09 17.11
C GLU A 338 8.49 12.56 16.06
N PHE A 339 8.03 12.36 14.82
CA PHE A 339 8.82 11.70 13.75
C PHE A 339 8.84 12.49 12.44
N PRO A 340 9.26 13.77 12.44
CA PRO A 340 9.12 14.65 11.28
C PRO A 340 9.86 14.16 10.03
N VAL A 341 10.97 13.44 10.25
CA VAL A 341 11.75 12.72 9.25
C VAL A 341 12.11 11.36 9.83
N VAL A 342 11.56 10.28 9.25
CA VAL A 342 11.75 8.91 9.75
C VAL A 342 11.77 7.89 8.62
N TRP A 343 12.49 6.80 8.82
CA TRP A 343 12.49 5.66 7.91
C TRP A 343 11.27 4.78 8.17
N ASP A 344 10.43 4.59 7.14
CA ASP A 344 9.32 3.63 7.13
C ASP A 344 9.77 2.41 6.34
N GLU A 345 10.27 1.42 7.09
CA GLU A 345 10.79 0.18 6.52
C GLU A 345 9.76 -0.63 5.74
N PRO A 346 8.51 -0.82 6.22
CA PRO A 346 7.47 -1.47 5.40
C PRO A 346 7.29 -0.83 4.02
N LEU A 347 7.32 0.51 3.95
CA LEU A 347 7.19 1.24 2.69
C LEU A 347 8.50 1.30 1.87
N ASP A 348 9.64 1.02 2.51
CA ASP A 348 10.98 1.25 1.97
C ASP A 348 11.18 2.72 1.54
N ALA A 349 10.75 3.66 2.40
CA ALA A 349 10.86 5.09 2.14
C ALA A 349 11.08 5.94 3.41
N TRP A 350 11.74 7.08 3.24
CA TRP A 350 11.80 8.12 4.27
C TRP A 350 10.53 8.95 4.25
N LEU A 351 9.79 8.99 5.37
CA LEU A 351 8.63 9.85 5.53
C LEU A 351 9.08 11.26 5.93
N VAL A 352 8.47 12.28 5.32
CA VAL A 352 8.68 13.68 5.66
C VAL A 352 7.31 14.34 5.85
N SER A 353 7.03 14.89 7.03
CA SER A 353 5.67 15.25 7.44
C SER A 353 5.42 16.73 7.75
N ARG A 354 6.45 17.49 8.16
CA ARG A 354 6.32 18.93 8.46
C ARG A 354 6.28 19.77 7.20
N TYR A 355 5.54 20.88 7.24
CA TYR A 355 5.31 21.71 6.05
C TYR A 355 6.60 22.21 5.39
N GLU A 356 7.51 22.77 6.19
CA GLU A 356 8.79 23.30 5.68
C GLU A 356 9.68 22.20 5.10
N ASP A 357 9.74 21.03 5.75
CA ASP A 357 10.56 19.90 5.29
C ASP A 357 10.00 19.29 3.99
N VAL A 358 8.67 19.13 3.90
CA VAL A 358 7.98 18.68 2.68
C VAL A 358 8.20 19.67 1.54
N ARG A 359 7.99 20.97 1.80
CA ARG A 359 8.22 22.01 0.78
C ARG A 359 9.67 22.03 0.31
N PHE A 360 10.63 21.86 1.23
CA PHE A 360 12.04 21.75 0.91
C PHE A 360 12.30 20.54 0.01
N ALA A 361 11.84 19.34 0.38
CA ALA A 361 12.00 18.13 -0.43
C ALA A 361 11.38 18.25 -1.84
N LEU A 362 10.28 18.99 -1.97
CA LEU A 362 9.63 19.21 -3.27
C LEU A 362 10.37 20.22 -4.17
N THR A 363 11.23 21.08 -3.61
CA THR A 363 11.82 22.23 -4.33
C THR A 363 13.34 22.26 -4.38
N ALA A 364 14.02 21.61 -3.42
CA ALA A 364 15.46 21.72 -3.25
C ALA A 364 16.23 20.83 -4.24
N PRO A 365 17.40 21.29 -4.72
CA PRO A 365 18.31 20.44 -5.48
C PRO A 365 18.78 19.24 -4.66
N GLY A 366 18.79 18.07 -5.27
CA GLY A 366 19.16 16.81 -4.63
C GLY A 366 17.97 15.89 -4.37
N PHE A 367 16.74 16.40 -4.52
CA PHE A 367 15.52 15.58 -4.59
C PHE A 367 15.02 15.56 -6.02
N THR A 368 15.12 14.40 -6.65
CA THR A 368 14.73 14.16 -8.04
C THR A 368 13.38 13.45 -8.10
N SER A 369 12.80 13.38 -9.30
CA SER A 369 11.57 12.63 -9.57
C SER A 369 11.83 11.21 -10.12
N ARG A 370 13.09 10.75 -10.09
CA ARG A 370 13.52 9.44 -10.65
C ARG A 370 12.82 8.22 -10.04
N ASN A 371 12.26 8.36 -8.84
CA ASN A 371 11.41 7.32 -8.27
C ASN A 371 10.24 6.93 -9.22
N TYR A 372 9.72 7.87 -10.00
CA TYR A 372 8.62 7.57 -10.93
C TYR A 372 9.07 6.72 -12.14
N SER A 373 10.38 6.53 -12.37
CA SER A 373 10.87 5.65 -13.45
C SER A 373 10.51 4.18 -13.22
N TRP A 374 10.40 3.72 -11.98
CA TRP A 374 9.95 2.35 -11.70
C TRP A 374 8.47 2.29 -11.31
N GLN A 375 7.90 3.37 -10.74
CA GLN A 375 6.51 3.37 -10.28
C GLN A 375 5.51 3.73 -11.38
N LEU A 376 5.82 4.76 -12.17
CA LEU A 376 4.90 5.36 -13.14
C LEU A 376 5.24 4.95 -14.57
N ALA A 377 6.53 4.86 -14.91
CA ALA A 377 6.95 4.59 -16.28
C ALA A 377 6.53 3.22 -16.83
N PRO A 378 6.42 2.13 -16.02
CA PRO A 378 5.85 0.89 -16.53
C PRO A 378 4.41 1.06 -17.00
N MET A 379 3.63 1.94 -16.35
CA MET A 379 2.21 2.16 -16.63
C MET A 379 1.98 3.17 -17.77
N TYR A 380 2.76 4.25 -17.85
CA TYR A 380 2.53 5.34 -18.80
C TYR A 380 3.76 5.69 -19.65
N GLY A 381 4.81 4.88 -19.67
CA GLY A 381 6.08 5.26 -20.29
C GLY A 381 6.78 6.42 -19.57
N GLU A 382 7.93 6.85 -20.10
CA GLU A 382 8.64 8.01 -19.57
C GLU A 382 7.91 9.31 -19.98
N THR A 383 7.42 10.06 -18.98
CA THR A 383 6.71 11.33 -19.18
C THR A 383 7.38 12.44 -18.39
N VAL A 384 6.84 13.65 -18.49
CA VAL A 384 7.35 14.84 -17.76
C VAL A 384 7.41 14.66 -16.24
N LEU A 385 6.75 13.65 -15.67
CA LEU A 385 6.77 13.40 -14.23
C LEU A 385 8.07 12.73 -13.76
N GLN A 386 8.75 11.94 -14.61
CA GLN A 386 10.00 11.25 -14.30
C GLN A 386 11.24 12.11 -14.58
N LEU A 387 11.14 13.00 -15.56
CA LEU A 387 12.26 13.80 -16.08
C LEU A 387 12.72 14.86 -15.07
N ASP A 388 13.98 15.30 -15.19
CA ASP A 388 14.54 16.39 -14.38
C ASP A 388 15.35 17.39 -15.25
N GLY A 389 15.74 18.52 -14.66
CA GLY A 389 16.66 19.48 -15.26
C GLY A 389 16.17 20.05 -16.59
N ARG A 390 17.07 20.04 -17.60
CA ARG A 390 16.80 20.58 -18.93
C ARG A 390 15.75 19.75 -19.68
N GLU A 391 15.79 18.44 -19.54
CA GLU A 391 14.92 17.52 -20.27
C GLU A 391 13.46 17.70 -19.83
N HIS A 392 13.22 17.78 -18.51
CA HIS A 392 11.94 18.15 -17.94
C HIS A 392 11.45 19.50 -18.48
N ALA A 393 12.30 20.52 -18.48
CA ALA A 393 11.92 21.86 -18.95
C ALA A 393 11.50 21.86 -20.42
N ALA A 394 12.21 21.11 -21.27
CA ALA A 394 11.91 20.98 -22.69
C ALA A 394 10.57 20.27 -22.92
N HIS A 395 10.37 19.09 -22.32
CA HIS A 395 9.13 18.32 -22.45
C HIS A 395 7.92 19.06 -21.86
N ARG A 396 8.10 19.70 -20.69
CA ARG A 396 7.05 20.51 -20.08
C ARG A 396 6.63 21.68 -20.96
N SER A 397 7.56 22.28 -21.72
CA SER A 397 7.27 23.41 -22.60
C SER A 397 6.35 23.04 -23.76
N VAL A 398 6.40 21.78 -24.21
CA VAL A 398 5.52 21.25 -25.27
C VAL A 398 4.05 21.24 -24.83
N VAL A 399 3.79 20.70 -23.64
CA VAL A 399 2.41 20.52 -23.15
C VAL A 399 1.84 21.76 -22.48
N SER A 400 2.71 22.67 -22.02
CA SER A 400 2.30 23.85 -21.24
C SER A 400 1.29 24.80 -21.90
N PRO A 401 1.36 25.06 -23.22
CA PRO A 401 0.39 25.92 -23.91
C PRO A 401 -1.04 25.38 -23.90
N ALA A 402 -1.22 24.05 -23.86
CA ALA A 402 -2.54 23.41 -23.89
C ALA A 402 -3.41 23.72 -22.65
N PHE A 403 -2.81 24.22 -21.58
CA PHE A 403 -3.48 24.53 -20.31
C PHE A 403 -3.56 26.04 -20.05
N ARG A 404 -3.34 26.88 -21.07
CA ARG A 404 -3.28 28.35 -20.93
C ARG A 404 -3.94 29.07 -22.11
N GLY A 405 -4.20 30.36 -21.92
CA GLY A 405 -4.63 31.26 -22.99
C GLY A 405 -5.89 30.77 -23.72
N GLN A 406 -5.83 30.75 -25.06
CA GLN A 406 -6.95 30.34 -25.90
C GLN A 406 -7.35 28.87 -25.70
N ALA A 407 -6.41 27.97 -25.43
CA ALA A 407 -6.72 26.55 -25.19
C ALA A 407 -7.54 26.37 -23.90
N LEU A 408 -7.18 27.09 -22.84
CA LEU A 408 -7.95 27.11 -21.60
C LEU A 408 -9.37 27.67 -21.83
N GLU A 409 -9.51 28.71 -22.66
CA GLU A 409 -10.81 29.29 -22.97
C GLU A 409 -11.69 28.35 -23.81
N ALA A 410 -11.12 27.57 -24.73
CA ALA A 410 -11.87 26.53 -25.46
C ALA A 410 -12.42 25.45 -24.51
N LEU A 411 -11.66 25.07 -23.48
CA LEU A 411 -12.13 24.13 -22.46
C LEU A 411 -13.26 24.70 -21.59
N ARG A 412 -13.33 26.03 -21.41
CA ARG A 412 -14.41 26.68 -20.65
C ARG A 412 -15.80 26.32 -21.18
N GLU A 413 -15.97 26.32 -22.49
CA GLU A 413 -17.25 25.97 -23.13
C GLU A 413 -17.61 24.50 -22.90
N VAL A 414 -16.62 23.61 -23.01
CA VAL A 414 -16.76 22.17 -22.74
C VAL A 414 -17.19 21.92 -21.29
N VAL A 415 -16.50 22.55 -20.33
CA VAL A 415 -16.82 22.46 -18.90
C VAL A 415 -18.24 22.96 -18.64
N THR A 416 -18.61 24.11 -19.20
CA THR A 416 -19.93 24.72 -18.99
C THR A 416 -21.05 23.82 -19.51
N THR A 417 -20.90 23.31 -20.73
CA THR A 417 -21.89 22.41 -21.35
C THR A 417 -22.00 21.11 -20.57
N THR A 418 -20.86 20.50 -20.23
CA THR A 418 -20.82 19.26 -19.46
C THR A 418 -21.48 19.45 -18.10
N ALA A 419 -21.11 20.48 -17.34
CA ALA A 419 -21.70 20.76 -16.03
C ALA A 419 -23.22 20.92 -16.11
N ARG A 420 -23.74 21.65 -17.11
CA ARG A 420 -25.18 21.83 -17.30
C ARG A 420 -25.90 20.53 -17.63
N ASP A 421 -25.31 19.69 -18.48
CA ASP A 421 -25.88 18.38 -18.81
C ASP A 421 -25.94 17.49 -17.58
N LEU A 422 -24.83 17.37 -16.83
CA LEU A 422 -24.75 16.57 -15.61
C LEU A 422 -25.80 17.02 -14.58
N VAL A 423 -25.84 18.32 -14.30
CA VAL A 423 -26.77 18.92 -13.33
C VAL A 423 -28.22 18.82 -13.82
N GLY A 424 -28.47 18.91 -15.13
CA GLY A 424 -29.78 18.72 -15.74
C GLY A 424 -30.37 17.34 -15.43
N ARG A 425 -29.53 16.29 -15.34
CA ARG A 425 -29.94 14.93 -14.96
C ARG A 425 -30.29 14.77 -13.49
N LEU A 426 -29.82 15.70 -12.63
CA LEU A 426 -30.09 15.70 -11.19
C LEU A 426 -31.38 16.46 -10.84
N ARG A 427 -31.78 17.44 -11.66
CA ARG A 427 -32.95 18.28 -11.38
C ARG A 427 -34.23 17.45 -11.24
N GLY A 428 -35.02 17.78 -10.20
CA GLY A 428 -36.29 17.13 -9.92
C GLY A 428 -36.19 15.77 -9.22
N ARG A 429 -34.97 15.31 -8.90
CA ARG A 429 -34.74 14.10 -8.10
C ARG A 429 -34.55 14.47 -6.64
N GLU A 430 -35.12 13.65 -5.75
CA GLU A 430 -35.03 13.84 -4.29
C GLU A 430 -33.71 13.34 -3.71
N ARG A 431 -33.05 12.39 -4.39
CA ARG A 431 -31.81 11.76 -3.93
C ARG A 431 -30.91 11.36 -5.11
N PHE A 432 -29.62 11.61 -4.98
CA PHE A 432 -28.59 11.33 -5.99
C PHE A 432 -27.22 11.20 -5.34
N ASP A 433 -26.29 10.53 -6.02
CA ASP A 433 -24.88 10.45 -5.61
C ASP A 433 -24.05 11.45 -6.42
N LEU A 434 -23.55 12.50 -5.76
CA LEU A 434 -22.74 13.52 -6.43
C LEU A 434 -21.39 12.98 -6.91
N VAL A 435 -20.84 11.94 -6.29
CA VAL A 435 -19.55 11.39 -6.73
C VAL A 435 -19.70 10.74 -8.11
N ALA A 436 -20.56 9.72 -8.20
CA ALA A 436 -20.79 9.00 -9.46
C ALA A 436 -21.40 9.88 -10.55
N GLU A 437 -22.32 10.78 -10.20
CA GLU A 437 -23.15 11.46 -11.20
C GLU A 437 -22.61 12.84 -11.64
N PHE A 438 -21.67 13.41 -10.87
CA PHE A 438 -21.10 14.74 -11.13
C PHE A 438 -19.57 14.79 -11.02
N CYS A 439 -18.99 14.44 -9.87
CA CYS A 439 -17.55 14.61 -9.60
C CYS A 439 -16.67 13.74 -10.51
N HIS A 440 -17.10 12.51 -10.79
CA HIS A 440 -16.37 11.58 -11.65
C HIS A 440 -16.52 11.92 -13.14
N GLU A 441 -17.74 12.26 -13.56
CA GLU A 441 -18.07 12.48 -14.96
C GLU A 441 -17.50 13.80 -15.53
N LEU A 442 -17.48 14.87 -14.73
CA LEU A 442 -17.08 16.20 -15.20
C LEU A 442 -15.61 16.24 -15.67
N PRO A 443 -14.60 15.92 -14.83
CA PRO A 443 -13.19 16.06 -15.23
C PRO A 443 -12.80 15.08 -16.35
N VAL A 444 -13.33 13.85 -16.31
CA VAL A 444 -13.01 12.83 -17.33
C VAL A 444 -13.52 13.27 -18.70
N THR A 445 -14.75 13.77 -18.76
CA THR A 445 -15.30 14.30 -20.02
C THR A 445 -14.47 15.46 -20.55
N VAL A 446 -13.99 16.35 -19.68
CA VAL A 446 -13.19 17.51 -20.06
C VAL A 446 -11.84 17.09 -20.62
N VAL A 447 -11.11 16.17 -19.96
CA VAL A 447 -9.79 15.72 -20.45
C VAL A 447 -9.90 14.88 -21.73
N VAL A 448 -10.91 14.02 -21.85
CA VAL A 448 -11.19 13.24 -23.08
C VAL A 448 -11.46 14.18 -24.25
N THR A 449 -12.27 15.22 -24.03
CA THR A 449 -12.56 16.24 -25.05
C THR A 449 -11.32 17.07 -25.39
N ALA A 450 -10.52 17.44 -24.39
CA ALA A 450 -9.26 18.18 -24.59
C ALA A 450 -8.28 17.41 -25.49
N LEU A 451 -8.20 16.10 -25.32
CA LEU A 451 -7.40 15.20 -26.14
C LEU A 451 -7.99 14.94 -27.54
N GLY A 452 -9.22 15.39 -27.81
CA GLY A 452 -9.91 15.14 -29.09
C GLY A 452 -10.33 13.68 -29.26
N LEU A 453 -10.57 12.99 -28.14
CA LEU A 453 -11.04 11.61 -28.10
C LEU A 453 -12.58 11.57 -28.02
N PRO A 454 -13.23 10.49 -28.47
CA PRO A 454 -14.68 10.29 -28.40
C PRO A 454 -15.19 10.32 -26.95
N ARG A 455 -16.26 11.09 -26.70
CA ARG A 455 -16.84 11.24 -25.35
C ARG A 455 -17.55 9.97 -24.88
N GLU A 456 -18.13 9.23 -25.82
CA GLU A 456 -18.80 7.94 -25.58
C GLU A 456 -17.87 6.88 -24.97
N ASP A 457 -16.56 7.02 -25.15
CA ASP A 457 -15.55 6.09 -24.63
C ASP A 457 -15.08 6.45 -23.20
N THR A 458 -15.66 7.49 -22.58
CA THR A 458 -15.39 7.90 -21.18
C THR A 458 -15.35 6.71 -20.20
N PRO A 459 -16.26 5.73 -20.23
CA PRO A 459 -16.20 4.57 -19.34
C PRO A 459 -14.94 3.70 -19.50
N LEU A 460 -14.35 3.63 -20.70
CA LEU A 460 -13.08 2.90 -20.91
C LEU A 460 -11.93 3.61 -20.21
N PHE A 461 -11.83 4.93 -20.38
CA PHE A 461 -10.80 5.74 -19.72
C PHE A 461 -10.92 5.67 -18.20
N GLN A 462 -12.15 5.69 -17.67
CA GLN A 462 -12.42 5.50 -16.24
C GLN A 462 -11.87 4.18 -15.70
N ARG A 463 -12.02 3.08 -16.45
CA ARG A 463 -11.41 1.79 -16.09
C ARG A 463 -9.89 1.90 -16.08
N TRP A 464 -9.30 2.39 -17.18
CA TRP A 464 -7.85 2.38 -17.34
C TRP A 464 -7.11 3.25 -16.31
N TYR A 465 -7.59 4.45 -16.00
CA TYR A 465 -6.91 5.24 -14.96
C TYR A 465 -7.18 4.70 -13.56
N ARG A 466 -8.36 4.13 -13.26
CA ARG A 466 -8.59 3.50 -11.94
C ARG A 466 -7.61 2.36 -11.71
N ASP A 467 -7.43 1.49 -12.71
CA ASP A 467 -6.46 0.40 -12.64
C ASP A 467 -5.03 0.94 -12.58
N GLY A 468 -4.74 2.02 -13.32
CA GLY A 468 -3.48 2.75 -13.24
C GLY A 468 -3.18 3.31 -11.84
N PHE A 469 -4.14 3.95 -11.17
CA PHE A 469 -3.94 4.45 -9.81
C PHE A 469 -3.87 3.31 -8.78
N SER A 470 -4.60 2.22 -8.99
CA SER A 470 -4.44 0.99 -8.20
C SER A 470 -3.03 0.42 -8.32
N TYR A 471 -2.46 0.42 -9.53
CA TYR A 471 -1.06 0.07 -9.79
C TYR A 471 -0.09 1.02 -9.07
N LEU A 472 -0.28 2.35 -9.19
CA LEU A 472 0.60 3.33 -8.56
C LEU A 472 0.56 3.29 -7.03
N GLY A 473 -0.63 3.13 -6.47
CA GLY A 473 -0.85 2.98 -5.03
C GLY A 473 -0.41 1.63 -4.47
N ASN A 474 0.05 0.70 -5.33
CA ASN A 474 0.46 -0.65 -4.94
C ASN A 474 1.87 -0.70 -4.33
N TYR A 475 2.07 0.05 -3.24
CA TYR A 475 3.31 0.02 -2.46
C TYR A 475 3.62 -1.34 -1.85
N ARG A 476 2.59 -2.17 -1.69
CA ARG A 476 2.67 -3.54 -1.19
C ARG A 476 3.02 -4.55 -2.27
N GLN A 477 3.15 -4.10 -3.52
CA GLN A 477 3.55 -4.90 -4.67
C GLN A 477 2.66 -6.13 -4.90
N ASP A 478 1.37 -6.01 -4.61
CA ASP A 478 0.32 -6.98 -4.96
C ASP A 478 0.41 -7.32 -6.46
N PRO A 479 0.85 -8.52 -6.82
CA PRO A 479 1.03 -8.96 -8.20
C PRO A 479 -0.21 -8.82 -9.08
N GLU A 480 -1.41 -8.99 -8.53
CA GLU A 480 -2.65 -8.91 -9.29
C GLU A 480 -2.91 -7.47 -9.76
N ARG A 481 -2.72 -6.50 -8.86
CA ARG A 481 -2.80 -5.06 -9.20
C ARG A 481 -1.73 -4.66 -10.21
N LEU A 482 -0.51 -5.22 -10.09
CA LEU A 482 0.54 -4.98 -11.06
C LEU A 482 0.14 -5.49 -12.45
N GLU A 483 -0.38 -6.72 -12.54
CA GLU A 483 -0.84 -7.32 -13.80
C GLU A 483 -2.02 -6.54 -14.41
N ARG A 484 -3.06 -6.25 -13.63
CA ARG A 484 -4.23 -5.48 -14.10
C ARG A 484 -3.83 -4.11 -14.65
N GLY A 485 -2.93 -3.40 -13.98
CA GLY A 485 -2.41 -2.12 -14.47
C GLY A 485 -1.75 -2.26 -15.84
N MET A 486 -0.88 -3.26 -16.01
CA MET A 486 -0.17 -3.48 -17.28
C MET A 486 -1.12 -3.86 -18.43
N VAL A 487 -2.14 -4.68 -18.16
CA VAL A 487 -3.19 -5.00 -19.15
C VAL A 487 -3.95 -3.72 -19.55
N SER A 488 -4.38 -2.91 -18.58
CA SER A 488 -5.09 -1.65 -18.84
C SER A 488 -4.23 -0.63 -19.60
N ARG A 489 -2.91 -0.62 -19.40
CA ARG A 489 -1.98 0.16 -20.23
C ARG A 489 -2.00 -0.32 -21.68
N ASP A 490 -1.83 -1.61 -21.90
CA ASP A 490 -1.71 -2.17 -23.25
C ASP A 490 -3.00 -1.90 -24.05
N GLU A 491 -4.16 -2.09 -23.42
CA GLU A 491 -5.45 -1.72 -24.00
C GLU A 491 -5.56 -0.22 -24.34
N LEU A 492 -5.13 0.68 -23.45
CA LEU A 492 -5.11 2.11 -23.71
C LEU A 492 -4.19 2.46 -24.89
N TYR A 493 -3.03 1.81 -24.99
CA TYR A 493 -2.04 2.08 -26.03
C TYR A 493 -2.51 1.59 -27.40
N ASP A 494 -3.15 0.43 -27.44
CA ASP A 494 -3.81 -0.10 -28.62
C ASP A 494 -4.95 0.80 -29.06
N TYR A 495 -5.76 1.28 -28.12
CA TYR A 495 -6.84 2.24 -28.38
C TYR A 495 -6.31 3.55 -28.98
N LEU A 496 -5.23 4.12 -28.43
CA LEU A 496 -4.69 5.40 -28.88
C LEU A 496 -4.07 5.32 -30.28
N THR A 497 -3.45 4.20 -30.65
CA THR A 497 -2.73 4.03 -31.93
C THR A 497 -3.50 4.55 -33.17
N PRO A 498 -4.75 4.13 -33.46
CA PRO A 498 -5.51 4.65 -34.61
C PRO A 498 -5.89 6.13 -34.47
N HIS A 499 -5.91 6.70 -33.27
CA HIS A 499 -6.12 8.15 -33.09
C HIS A 499 -4.87 8.94 -33.46
N LEU A 500 -3.67 8.47 -33.08
CA LEU A 500 -2.40 9.09 -33.46
C LEU A 500 -2.23 9.11 -34.99
N GLU A 501 -2.46 7.98 -35.67
CA GLU A 501 -2.35 7.86 -37.13
C GLU A 501 -3.27 8.86 -37.85
N ARG A 502 -4.53 8.96 -37.41
CA ARG A 502 -5.49 9.91 -37.97
C ARG A 502 -5.06 11.36 -37.76
N ARG A 503 -4.53 11.73 -36.59
CA ARG A 503 -4.08 13.11 -36.32
C ARG A 503 -2.81 13.49 -37.06
N ARG A 504 -1.91 12.54 -37.32
CA ARG A 504 -0.76 12.79 -38.20
C ARG A 504 -1.18 13.01 -39.65
N ALA A 505 -2.17 12.26 -40.13
CA ALA A 505 -2.70 12.43 -41.49
C ALA A 505 -3.57 13.70 -41.63
N ARG A 506 -4.34 14.04 -40.60
CA ARG A 506 -5.28 15.17 -40.57
C ARG A 506 -5.29 15.81 -39.17
N PRO A 507 -4.38 16.78 -38.92
CA PRO A 507 -4.34 17.47 -37.64
C PRO A 507 -5.64 18.22 -37.33
N GLY A 508 -6.06 18.18 -36.07
CA GLY A 508 -7.17 18.97 -35.52
C GLY A 508 -6.66 20.10 -34.62
N ALA A 509 -7.59 20.70 -33.87
CA ALA A 509 -7.28 21.74 -32.87
C ALA A 509 -7.13 21.18 -31.45
N ASP A 510 -7.06 19.86 -31.30
CA ASP A 510 -6.97 19.15 -30.03
C ASP A 510 -5.53 18.93 -29.53
N LEU A 511 -5.41 18.55 -28.25
CA LEU A 511 -4.12 18.31 -27.62
C LEU A 511 -3.37 17.12 -28.24
N LEU A 512 -4.07 16.09 -28.71
CA LEU A 512 -3.42 14.97 -29.38
C LEU A 512 -2.74 15.41 -30.68
N SER A 513 -3.37 16.29 -31.45
CA SER A 513 -2.77 16.91 -32.64
C SER A 513 -1.54 17.76 -32.29
N THR A 514 -1.60 18.48 -31.17
CA THR A 514 -0.46 19.25 -30.65
C THR A 514 0.72 18.34 -30.29
N LEU A 515 0.47 17.23 -29.60
CA LEU A 515 1.49 16.25 -29.24
C LEU A 515 2.10 15.59 -30.49
N CYS A 516 1.28 15.22 -31.47
CA CYS A 516 1.76 14.63 -32.74
C CYS A 516 2.64 15.58 -33.57
N ALA A 517 2.48 16.90 -33.42
CA ALA A 517 3.27 17.91 -34.11
C ALA A 517 4.46 18.43 -33.29
N ALA A 518 4.59 17.99 -32.03
CA ALA A 518 5.59 18.52 -31.11
C ALA A 518 6.99 17.97 -31.38
N GLU A 519 7.99 18.81 -31.13
CA GLU A 519 9.40 18.45 -31.19
C GLU A 519 10.13 18.85 -29.91
N VAL A 520 11.03 17.99 -29.45
CA VAL A 520 11.99 18.27 -28.36
C VAL A 520 13.40 18.15 -28.91
N ASP A 521 14.22 19.19 -28.70
CA ASP A 521 15.58 19.30 -29.26
C ASP A 521 15.64 18.99 -30.78
N GLY A 522 14.62 19.44 -31.53
CA GLY A 522 14.51 19.27 -32.99
C GLY A 522 14.14 17.85 -33.45
N ARG A 523 13.61 17.01 -32.55
CA ARG A 523 13.15 15.65 -32.86
C ARG A 523 11.66 15.51 -32.52
N PRO A 524 10.84 14.93 -33.41
CA PRO A 524 9.46 14.61 -33.09
C PRO A 524 9.35 13.68 -31.89
N LEU A 525 8.28 13.80 -31.12
CA LEU A 525 7.92 12.81 -30.11
C LEU A 525 7.57 11.48 -30.78
N ASP A 526 8.05 10.38 -30.21
CA ASP A 526 7.65 9.03 -30.65
C ASP A 526 6.25 8.65 -30.12
N ASP A 527 5.69 7.59 -30.70
CA ASP A 527 4.32 7.14 -30.41
C ASP A 527 4.16 6.73 -28.94
N GLU A 528 5.16 6.06 -28.37
CA GLU A 528 5.14 5.61 -26.98
C GLU A 528 5.12 6.79 -26.01
N MET A 529 5.90 7.83 -26.28
CA MET A 529 5.92 9.05 -25.49
C MET A 529 4.60 9.83 -25.60
N ILE A 530 4.02 9.93 -26.81
CA ILE A 530 2.71 10.58 -27.00
C ILE A 530 1.61 9.81 -26.25
N LYS A 531 1.56 8.47 -26.39
CA LYS A 531 0.61 7.62 -25.67
C LYS A 531 0.79 7.76 -24.16
N GLY A 532 2.03 7.80 -23.70
CA GLY A 532 2.37 8.02 -22.31
C GLY A 532 1.91 9.36 -21.74
N PHE A 533 2.10 10.44 -22.51
CA PHE A 533 1.53 11.75 -22.18
C PHE A 533 0.01 11.72 -22.09
N CYS A 534 -0.67 11.08 -23.05
CA CYS A 534 -2.12 10.92 -23.01
C CYS A 534 -2.57 10.15 -21.76
N GLY A 535 -1.96 9.01 -21.45
CA GLY A 535 -2.26 8.22 -20.26
C GLY A 535 -2.04 9.00 -18.95
N THR A 536 -0.92 9.73 -18.87
CA THR A 536 -0.62 10.59 -17.73
C THR A 536 -1.66 11.72 -17.58
N LEU A 537 -2.08 12.35 -18.67
CA LEU A 537 -3.08 13.43 -18.62
C LEU A 537 -4.46 12.92 -18.25
N LEU A 538 -4.89 11.78 -18.81
CA LEU A 538 -6.16 11.13 -18.46
C LEU A 538 -6.20 10.80 -16.96
N GLY A 539 -5.14 10.17 -16.44
CA GLY A 539 -5.06 9.83 -15.01
C GLY A 539 -4.94 11.06 -14.11
N ALA A 540 -3.95 11.93 -14.38
CA ALA A 540 -3.70 13.10 -13.53
C ALA A 540 -4.83 14.12 -13.58
N GLY A 541 -5.53 14.26 -14.71
CA GLY A 541 -6.65 15.20 -14.88
C GLY A 541 -7.99 14.67 -14.38
N GLY A 542 -8.25 13.35 -14.51
CA GLY A 542 -9.49 12.72 -14.07
C GLY A 542 -9.52 12.46 -12.56
N GLU A 543 -8.72 11.48 -12.11
CA GLU A 543 -8.73 10.91 -10.76
C GLU A 543 -8.29 11.87 -9.64
N THR A 544 -7.55 12.93 -9.94
CA THR A 544 -7.20 13.91 -8.88
C THR A 544 -8.25 15.00 -8.75
N THR A 545 -8.89 15.36 -9.87
CA THR A 545 -9.90 16.42 -9.90
C THR A 545 -11.23 15.89 -9.37
N ASP A 546 -11.62 14.64 -9.67
CA ASP A 546 -12.83 14.02 -9.11
C ASP A 546 -12.78 14.00 -7.58
N LYS A 547 -11.67 13.55 -6.98
CA LYS A 547 -11.46 13.43 -5.53
C LYS A 547 -11.41 14.76 -4.84
N ALA A 548 -10.76 15.74 -5.49
CA ALA A 548 -10.73 17.08 -4.98
C ALA A 548 -12.14 17.70 -4.98
N LEU A 549 -12.91 17.53 -6.07
CA LEU A 549 -14.31 17.97 -6.16
C LEU A 549 -15.19 17.27 -5.12
N SER A 550 -15.07 15.95 -4.97
CA SER A 550 -15.80 15.19 -3.94
C SER A 550 -15.51 15.71 -2.55
N SER A 551 -14.22 15.90 -2.21
CA SER A 551 -13.82 16.44 -0.90
C SER A 551 -14.33 17.88 -0.70
N PHE A 552 -14.36 18.69 -1.76
CA PHE A 552 -14.88 20.05 -1.69
C PHE A 552 -16.38 20.11 -1.45
N LEU A 553 -17.16 19.30 -2.18
CA LEU A 553 -18.60 19.22 -1.95
C LEU A 553 -18.92 18.68 -0.56
N ALA A 554 -18.19 17.65 -0.09
CA ALA A 554 -18.34 17.16 1.28
C ALA A 554 -18.02 18.25 2.32
N ASN A 555 -16.92 18.99 2.14
CA ASN A 555 -16.56 20.12 3.01
C ASN A 555 -17.67 21.18 3.06
N LEU A 556 -18.28 21.55 1.92
CA LEU A 556 -19.38 22.51 1.90
C LEU A 556 -20.64 21.96 2.56
N LEU A 557 -21.00 20.70 2.31
CA LEU A 557 -22.19 20.07 2.89
C LEU A 557 -22.07 19.90 4.42
N ASP A 558 -20.86 19.66 4.93
CA ASP A 558 -20.56 19.61 6.36
C ASP A 558 -20.63 21.00 7.04
N HIS A 559 -20.59 22.09 6.27
CA HIS A 559 -20.59 23.48 6.75
C HIS A 559 -21.70 24.28 6.05
N PRO A 560 -22.99 24.02 6.38
CA PRO A 560 -24.14 24.58 5.67
C PRO A 560 -24.22 26.11 5.73
N ASP A 561 -23.64 26.73 6.76
CA ASP A 561 -23.46 28.18 6.89
C ASP A 561 -22.52 28.73 5.81
N GLN A 562 -21.33 28.13 5.66
CA GLN A 562 -20.36 28.52 4.63
C GLN A 562 -20.86 28.17 3.22
N LEU A 563 -21.60 27.08 3.05
CA LEU A 563 -22.29 26.75 1.79
C LEU A 563 -23.34 27.81 1.43
N ALA A 564 -24.08 28.36 2.40
CA ALA A 564 -25.02 29.45 2.14
C ALA A 564 -24.29 30.71 1.65
N GLU A 565 -23.16 31.07 2.26
CA GLU A 565 -22.33 32.19 1.80
C GLU A 565 -21.84 32.00 0.36
N VAL A 566 -21.34 30.81 0.01
CA VAL A 566 -20.88 30.49 -1.36
C VAL A 566 -22.04 30.50 -2.36
N ARG A 567 -23.26 30.15 -1.93
CA ARG A 567 -24.46 30.21 -2.78
C ARG A 567 -24.88 31.65 -3.04
N ASP A 568 -24.85 32.50 -2.01
CA ASP A 568 -25.22 33.91 -2.10
C ASP A 568 -24.17 34.72 -2.87
N ASP A 569 -22.88 34.38 -2.73
CA ASP A 569 -21.77 34.92 -3.52
C ASP A 569 -20.92 33.81 -4.15
N PRO A 570 -21.25 33.36 -5.38
CA PRO A 570 -20.44 32.39 -6.11
C PRO A 570 -19.01 32.87 -6.44
N GLY A 571 -18.70 34.16 -6.23
CA GLY A 571 -17.33 34.68 -6.28
C GLY A 571 -16.41 34.06 -5.21
N LEU A 572 -16.97 33.46 -4.16
CA LEU A 572 -16.23 32.78 -3.09
C LEU A 572 -15.77 31.36 -3.46
N ILE A 573 -16.28 30.76 -4.55
CA ILE A 573 -15.95 29.37 -4.93
C ILE A 573 -14.42 29.16 -5.05
N PRO A 574 -13.63 30.01 -5.71
CA PRO A 574 -12.18 29.80 -5.81
C PRO A 574 -11.48 29.82 -4.44
N GLN A 575 -12.00 30.61 -3.49
CA GLN A 575 -11.44 30.74 -2.14
C GLN A 575 -11.74 29.49 -1.31
N ALA A 576 -13.00 29.05 -1.34
CA ALA A 576 -13.46 27.83 -0.69
C ALA A 576 -12.76 26.58 -1.28
N TRP A 577 -12.54 26.57 -2.60
CA TRP A 577 -11.78 25.52 -3.28
C TRP A 577 -10.33 25.45 -2.83
N ALA A 578 -9.63 26.59 -2.73
CA ALA A 578 -8.25 26.63 -2.24
C ALA A 578 -8.15 26.14 -0.79
N GLU A 579 -9.10 26.50 0.08
CA GLU A 579 -9.14 25.96 1.43
C GLU A 579 -9.42 24.44 1.45
N SER A 580 -10.30 23.95 0.58
CA SER A 580 -10.57 22.53 0.46
C SER A 580 -9.33 21.76 0.00
N LEU A 581 -8.60 22.26 -0.99
CA LEU A 581 -7.33 21.67 -1.44
C LEU A 581 -6.28 21.64 -0.34
N ARG A 582 -6.22 22.68 0.51
CA ARG A 582 -5.36 22.66 1.69
C ARG A 582 -5.81 21.56 2.65
N ARG A 583 -7.08 21.57 3.07
CA ARG A 583 -7.58 20.68 4.13
C ARG A 583 -7.63 19.21 3.70
N ASN A 584 -8.07 18.94 2.48
CA ASN A 584 -8.31 17.63 1.90
C ASN A 584 -7.68 17.57 0.48
N PRO A 585 -6.34 17.58 0.36
CA PRO A 585 -5.70 17.45 -0.93
C PRO A 585 -6.02 16.07 -1.54
N PRO A 586 -6.31 15.97 -2.85
CA PRO A 586 -6.65 14.69 -3.47
C PRO A 586 -5.49 13.70 -3.46
N VAL A 587 -4.24 14.19 -3.38
CA VAL A 587 -3.01 13.40 -3.28
C VAL A 587 -2.35 13.68 -1.93
N LEU A 588 -2.24 12.65 -1.07
CA LEU A 588 -1.67 12.81 0.27
C LEU A 588 -0.15 12.63 0.30
N VAL A 589 0.41 11.87 -0.65
CA VAL A 589 1.82 11.50 -0.69
C VAL A 589 2.41 11.77 -2.06
N VAL A 590 3.50 12.53 -2.11
CA VAL A 590 4.30 12.75 -3.32
C VAL A 590 5.68 12.16 -3.12
N LEU A 591 6.19 11.43 -4.09
CA LEU A 591 7.49 10.77 -3.97
C LEU A 591 8.62 11.58 -4.58
N ARG A 592 9.79 11.46 -3.97
CA ARG A 592 11.08 11.93 -4.47
C ARG A 592 12.13 10.84 -4.30
N GLN A 593 13.25 10.99 -4.99
CA GLN A 593 14.44 10.20 -4.78
C GLN A 593 15.65 11.11 -4.61
N THR A 594 16.44 10.87 -3.57
CA THR A 594 17.67 11.63 -3.33
C THR A 594 18.76 11.23 -4.34
N ASP A 595 19.46 12.19 -4.95
CA ASP A 595 20.63 11.90 -5.82
C ASP A 595 21.96 11.85 -5.05
N ARG A 596 21.96 12.38 -3.82
CA ARG A 596 23.07 12.47 -2.88
C ARG A 596 22.53 12.41 -1.46
N ALA A 597 23.39 12.21 -0.47
CA ALA A 597 22.96 12.30 0.92
C ALA A 597 22.46 13.73 1.24
N VAL A 598 21.31 13.84 1.90
CA VAL A 598 20.69 15.14 2.27
C VAL A 598 20.42 15.19 3.76
N ALA A 599 20.84 16.28 4.41
CA ALA A 599 20.46 16.59 5.79
C ALA A 599 19.08 17.25 5.82
N LEU A 600 18.12 16.66 6.54
CA LEU A 600 16.75 17.15 6.67
C LEU A 600 16.18 16.75 8.04
N GLY A 601 15.49 17.67 8.73
CA GLY A 601 14.83 17.37 10.02
C GLY A 601 15.72 16.73 11.10
N GLY A 602 17.02 17.04 11.11
CA GLY A 602 18.00 16.46 12.04
C GLY A 602 18.46 15.03 11.70
N ARG A 603 18.07 14.50 10.54
CA ARG A 603 18.50 13.20 10.01
C ARG A 603 19.30 13.38 8.71
N THR A 604 20.02 12.33 8.32
CA THR A 604 20.67 12.23 7.01
C THR A 604 19.94 11.18 6.20
N ILE A 605 19.28 11.62 5.13
CA ILE A 605 18.68 10.74 4.13
C ILE A 605 19.80 10.28 3.18
N PRO A 606 20.03 8.98 2.96
CA PRO A 606 21.07 8.47 2.06
C PRO A 606 20.85 8.88 0.61
N ALA A 607 21.88 8.74 -0.23
CA ALA A 607 21.72 8.85 -1.68
C ALA A 607 20.92 7.65 -2.22
N GLY A 608 20.11 7.87 -3.25
CA GLY A 608 19.29 6.84 -3.89
C GLY A 608 18.00 6.49 -3.13
N ALA A 609 17.77 7.08 -1.97
CA ALA A 609 16.64 6.73 -1.11
C ALA A 609 15.32 7.33 -1.61
N THR A 610 14.24 6.54 -1.50
CA THR A 610 12.88 7.03 -1.73
C THR A 610 12.47 7.92 -0.57
N VAL A 611 11.83 9.06 -0.87
CA VAL A 611 11.31 10.01 0.11
C VAL A 611 9.83 10.24 -0.14
N ALA A 612 9.00 9.88 0.82
CA ALA A 612 7.56 10.12 0.84
C ALA A 612 7.24 11.47 1.49
N CYS A 613 6.96 12.46 0.64
CA CYS A 613 6.58 13.81 1.05
C CYS A 613 5.08 13.82 1.38
N LEU A 614 4.73 13.90 2.67
CA LEU A 614 3.36 13.80 3.15
C LEU A 614 2.63 15.14 3.01
N VAL A 615 2.11 15.43 1.81
CA VAL A 615 1.32 16.64 1.51
C VAL A 615 0.11 16.77 2.42
N GLY A 616 -0.59 15.67 2.70
CA GLY A 616 -1.73 15.67 3.62
C GLY A 616 -1.35 16.06 5.05
N ALA A 617 -0.15 15.68 5.50
CA ALA A 617 0.38 16.09 6.80
C ALA A 617 0.80 17.56 6.77
N ALA A 618 1.57 17.97 5.76
CA ALA A 618 2.11 19.32 5.62
C ALA A 618 1.01 20.38 5.54
N ASN A 619 -0.06 20.13 4.78
CA ASN A 619 -1.14 21.11 4.64
C ASN A 619 -1.97 21.30 5.91
N ARG A 620 -1.77 20.44 6.93
CA ARG A 620 -2.37 20.57 8.26
C ARG A 620 -1.34 20.80 9.37
N ASP A 621 -0.16 21.33 9.03
CA ASP A 621 0.85 21.67 10.03
C ASP A 621 0.45 22.95 10.82
N PRO A 622 0.24 22.86 12.15
CA PRO A 622 -0.14 24.02 12.97
C PRO A 622 0.92 25.13 13.01
N ARG A 623 2.18 24.82 12.67
CA ARG A 623 3.26 25.81 12.54
C ARG A 623 3.04 26.74 11.34
N ARG A 624 2.28 26.29 10.34
CA ARG A 624 1.98 27.02 9.10
C ARG A 624 0.55 27.55 9.05
N PHE A 625 -0.42 26.76 9.51
CA PHE A 625 -1.85 27.08 9.46
C PHE A 625 -2.45 27.02 10.86
N GLY A 626 -2.93 28.15 11.39
CA GLY A 626 -3.64 28.16 12.67
C GLY A 626 -4.97 27.42 12.58
N ASP A 627 -5.32 26.61 13.59
CA ASP A 627 -6.48 25.70 13.56
C ASP A 627 -6.57 24.90 12.23
N PRO A 628 -5.57 24.03 11.97
CA PRO A 628 -5.35 23.45 10.64
C PRO A 628 -6.42 22.44 10.21
N ASP A 629 -7.16 21.86 11.16
CA ASP A 629 -8.19 20.84 10.89
C ASP A 629 -9.56 21.45 10.59
N ARG A 630 -9.78 22.72 10.93
CA ARG A 630 -11.00 23.46 10.61
C ARG A 630 -11.04 23.86 9.13
N PHE A 631 -12.18 23.62 8.49
CA PHE A 631 -12.52 24.19 7.19
C PHE A 631 -13.04 25.62 7.37
N ASP A 632 -12.34 26.58 6.77
CA ASP A 632 -12.68 28.00 6.82
C ASP A 632 -12.48 28.63 5.44
N ILE A 633 -13.57 28.87 4.72
CA ILE A 633 -13.52 29.48 3.39
C ILE A 633 -12.82 30.83 3.42
N HIS A 634 -12.77 31.53 4.57
CA HIS A 634 -12.16 32.86 4.74
C HIS A 634 -10.68 32.80 5.16
N ARG A 635 -10.06 31.62 5.20
CA ARG A 635 -8.64 31.45 5.54
C ARG A 635 -7.71 32.20 4.58
N VAL A 636 -8.04 32.20 3.29
CA VAL A 636 -7.27 32.90 2.25
C VAL A 636 -7.58 34.39 2.32
N ARG A 637 -6.65 35.18 2.86
CA ARG A 637 -6.81 36.64 3.06
C ARG A 637 -6.19 37.51 1.96
N GLY A 638 -5.54 36.90 0.96
CA GLY A 638 -4.84 37.58 -0.13
C GLY A 638 -5.46 37.29 -1.50
N PRO A 639 -4.79 37.69 -2.60
CA PRO A 639 -5.28 37.39 -3.94
C PRO A 639 -5.41 35.89 -4.17
N VAL A 640 -6.63 35.40 -4.37
CA VAL A 640 -6.94 33.97 -4.49
C VAL A 640 -6.21 33.30 -5.66
N ASP A 641 -5.94 34.05 -6.73
CA ASP A 641 -5.19 33.58 -7.90
C ASP A 641 -3.82 32.99 -7.53
N ARG A 642 -3.20 33.49 -6.45
CA ARG A 642 -1.91 33.00 -5.97
C ARG A 642 -1.96 31.52 -5.59
N GLU A 643 -3.08 31.05 -5.04
CA GLU A 643 -3.26 29.66 -4.59
C GLU A 643 -3.27 28.65 -5.76
N PHE A 644 -3.36 29.13 -7.01
CA PHE A 644 -3.30 28.33 -8.23
C PHE A 644 -1.99 28.51 -9.01
N THR A 645 -0.94 28.94 -8.31
CA THR A 645 0.42 29.11 -8.85
C THR A 645 1.45 28.40 -7.98
N ALA A 646 2.70 28.32 -8.45
CA ALA A 646 3.81 27.77 -7.65
C ALA A 646 4.09 28.54 -6.33
N ALA A 647 3.44 29.69 -6.11
CA ALA A 647 3.51 30.48 -4.89
C ALA A 647 2.34 30.22 -3.91
N ALA A 648 1.50 29.22 -4.19
CA ALA A 648 0.40 28.80 -3.33
C ALA A 648 0.85 28.56 -1.89
N SER A 649 -0.04 28.82 -0.94
CA SER A 649 0.23 28.59 0.47
C SER A 649 0.15 27.11 0.83
N HIS A 650 -0.73 26.35 0.18
CA HIS A 650 -0.84 24.89 0.31
C HIS A 650 0.03 24.14 -0.70
N LEU A 651 0.25 22.84 -0.49
CA LEU A 651 1.08 21.97 -1.33
C LEU A 651 0.26 20.98 -2.17
N ALA A 652 -1.07 21.14 -2.28
CA ALA A 652 -1.96 20.23 -3.02
C ALA A 652 -1.58 20.07 -4.51
N PHE A 653 -1.03 21.12 -5.12
CA PHE A 653 -0.51 21.11 -6.51
C PHE A 653 0.99 20.82 -6.59
N GLY A 654 1.58 20.30 -5.51
CA GLY A 654 3.03 20.20 -5.35
C GLY A 654 3.70 21.57 -5.23
N ALA A 655 5.02 21.58 -5.41
CA ALA A 655 5.82 22.80 -5.39
C ALA A 655 7.01 22.70 -6.35
N GLY A 656 7.60 23.85 -6.70
CA GLY A 656 8.83 23.91 -7.50
C GLY A 656 8.61 23.58 -8.97
N ARG A 657 9.60 22.89 -9.57
CA ARG A 657 9.64 22.62 -11.03
C ARG A 657 8.47 21.76 -11.49
N HIS A 658 8.02 20.83 -10.65
CA HIS A 658 6.89 19.94 -10.92
C HIS A 658 5.55 20.47 -10.40
N PHE A 659 5.41 21.78 -10.18
CA PHE A 659 4.09 22.37 -9.85
C PHE A 659 3.04 21.94 -10.89
N CYS A 660 1.84 21.60 -10.43
CA CYS A 660 0.78 21.03 -11.28
C CYS A 660 0.53 21.89 -12.53
N LEU A 661 0.53 21.23 -13.69
CA LEU A 661 0.25 21.91 -14.95
C LEU A 661 -1.23 22.24 -15.13
N GLY A 662 -2.10 21.37 -14.59
CA GLY A 662 -3.56 21.47 -14.66
C GLY A 662 -4.20 22.37 -13.60
N ALA A 663 -3.45 23.07 -12.76
CA ALA A 663 -4.00 23.85 -11.64
C ALA A 663 -5.08 24.87 -12.07
N LEU A 664 -4.88 25.53 -13.22
CA LEU A 664 -5.86 26.49 -13.77
C LEU A 664 -7.09 25.80 -14.36
N VAL A 665 -6.92 24.62 -14.96
CA VAL A 665 -8.03 23.82 -15.48
C VAL A 665 -8.88 23.31 -14.32
N ALA A 666 -8.27 22.71 -13.29
CA ALA A 666 -8.98 22.24 -12.10
C ALA A 666 -9.76 23.36 -11.39
N ARG A 667 -9.16 24.56 -11.29
CA ARG A 667 -9.87 25.74 -10.79
C ARG A 667 -11.08 26.08 -11.65
N MET A 668 -10.91 26.16 -12.97
CA MET A 668 -11.98 26.52 -13.90
C MET A 668 -13.13 25.49 -13.87
N GLU A 669 -12.80 24.20 -13.87
CA GLU A 669 -13.75 23.11 -13.74
C GLU A 669 -14.58 23.24 -12.46
N THR A 670 -13.91 23.50 -11.34
CA THR A 670 -14.58 23.66 -10.05
C THR A 670 -15.45 24.91 -10.01
N GLU A 671 -14.93 26.05 -10.45
CA GLU A 671 -15.65 27.32 -10.41
C GLU A 671 -16.94 27.28 -11.25
N ILE A 672 -16.88 26.70 -12.45
CA ILE A 672 -18.03 26.59 -13.34
C ILE A 672 -18.96 25.48 -12.87
N GLY A 673 -18.41 24.30 -12.61
CA GLY A 673 -19.18 23.11 -12.25
C GLY A 673 -19.98 23.33 -10.96
N VAL A 674 -19.34 23.80 -9.89
CA VAL A 674 -20.01 24.02 -8.61
C VAL A 674 -21.00 25.18 -8.70
N ARG A 675 -20.70 26.24 -9.46
CA ARG A 675 -21.67 27.32 -9.70
C ARG A 675 -22.95 26.82 -10.37
N GLU A 676 -22.83 26.04 -11.43
CA GLU A 676 -23.99 25.46 -12.15
C GLU A 676 -24.77 24.49 -11.23
N LEU A 677 -24.07 23.67 -10.45
CA LEU A 677 -24.66 22.75 -9.46
C LEU A 677 -25.48 23.50 -8.40
N LEU A 678 -24.87 24.48 -7.72
CA LEU A 678 -25.53 25.25 -6.65
C LEU A 678 -26.68 26.12 -7.15
N THR A 679 -26.56 26.63 -8.38
CA THR A 679 -27.65 27.40 -9.04
C THR A 679 -28.86 26.52 -9.32
N ALA A 680 -28.62 25.28 -9.77
CA ALA A 680 -29.69 24.35 -10.10
C ALA A 680 -30.32 23.66 -8.88
N LEU A 681 -29.56 23.50 -7.80
CA LEU A 681 -29.94 22.76 -6.60
C LEU A 681 -29.83 23.67 -5.36
N PRO A 682 -30.71 24.67 -5.21
CA PRO A 682 -30.62 25.65 -4.12
C PRO A 682 -30.82 25.05 -2.73
N GLY A 683 -31.49 23.89 -2.62
CA GLY A 683 -31.70 23.16 -1.36
C GLY A 683 -30.66 22.08 -1.05
N LEU A 684 -29.55 22.04 -1.80
CA LEU A 684 -28.55 20.98 -1.70
C LEU A 684 -28.05 20.78 -0.26
N ARG A 685 -28.18 19.55 0.24
CA ARG A 685 -27.82 19.09 1.58
C ARG A 685 -27.50 17.59 1.57
N TRP A 686 -26.89 17.08 2.64
CA TRP A 686 -26.75 15.63 2.84
C TRP A 686 -28.10 14.92 2.79
N ALA A 687 -28.14 13.73 2.18
CA ALA A 687 -29.28 12.84 2.30
C ALA A 687 -29.43 12.37 3.75
N GLU A 688 -30.66 12.18 4.20
CA GLU A 688 -30.95 11.79 5.59
C GLU A 688 -30.24 10.49 5.98
N GLY A 689 -29.55 10.50 7.12
CA GLY A 689 -28.84 9.33 7.67
C GLY A 689 -27.55 8.95 6.93
N PHE A 690 -27.11 9.74 5.94
CA PHE A 690 -25.85 9.49 5.25
C PHE A 690 -24.67 10.15 5.96
N ALA A 691 -23.56 9.40 6.08
CA ALA A 691 -22.27 9.92 6.53
C ALA A 691 -21.20 9.50 5.51
N PRO A 692 -20.46 10.45 4.91
CA PRO A 692 -19.42 10.12 3.95
C PRO A 692 -18.27 9.38 4.63
N VAL A 693 -17.72 8.37 3.94
CA VAL A 693 -16.50 7.68 4.35
C VAL A 693 -15.41 7.97 3.33
N GLU A 694 -14.36 8.64 3.77
CA GLU A 694 -13.16 8.85 2.96
C GLU A 694 -12.27 7.60 2.96
N THR A 695 -11.73 7.26 1.79
CA THR A 695 -10.85 6.08 1.62
C THR A 695 -9.61 6.42 0.81
N GLY A 696 -8.57 5.59 0.94
CA GLY A 696 -7.35 5.68 0.15
C GLY A 696 -6.20 6.41 0.85
N LEU A 697 -4.98 6.00 0.47
CA LEU A 697 -3.70 6.42 1.05
C LEU A 697 -2.93 7.37 0.13
N LEU A 698 -2.74 6.99 -1.14
CA LEU A 698 -2.07 7.84 -2.13
C LEU A 698 -3.00 8.97 -2.56
N THR A 699 -4.21 8.58 -3.00
CA THR A 699 -5.32 9.47 -3.28
C THR A 699 -6.43 9.25 -2.26
N ARG A 700 -7.15 10.32 -1.87
CA ARG A 700 -8.20 10.24 -0.84
C ARG A 700 -9.37 11.18 -1.10
N ALA A 701 -10.58 10.64 -0.98
CA ALA A 701 -11.85 11.38 -0.95
C ALA A 701 -12.99 10.46 -0.48
N PRO A 702 -14.21 11.00 -0.26
CA PRO A 702 -15.41 10.18 -0.11
C PRO A 702 -15.67 9.34 -1.37
N LYS A 703 -16.02 8.06 -1.18
CA LYS A 703 -16.44 7.18 -2.30
C LYS A 703 -17.81 7.55 -2.87
N GLU A 704 -18.69 8.07 -2.02
CA GLU A 704 -20.06 8.44 -2.36
C GLU A 704 -20.42 9.72 -1.60
N ILE A 705 -21.31 10.53 -2.19
CA ILE A 705 -21.90 11.72 -1.58
C ILE A 705 -23.38 11.68 -1.90
N TRP A 706 -24.14 10.97 -1.05
CA TRP A 706 -25.59 10.94 -1.16
C TRP A 706 -26.16 12.27 -0.67
N ALA A 707 -26.77 13.01 -1.59
CA ALA A 707 -27.34 14.33 -1.35
C ALA A 707 -28.82 14.40 -1.76
N SER A 708 -29.49 15.43 -1.24
CA SER A 708 -30.86 15.82 -1.55
C SER A 708 -30.91 17.31 -1.87
N ALA A 709 -31.84 17.74 -2.72
CA ALA A 709 -32.03 19.15 -3.07
C ALA A 709 -33.49 19.57 -2.88
#